data_AF-A0A1F6CC01-F1
#
_entry.id   AF-A0A1F6CC01-F1
#
_cell.length_a   1.000
_cell.length_b   1.000
_cell.length_c   1.000
_cell.angle_alpha   90.00
_cell.angle_beta   90.00
_cell.angle_gamma   90.00
#
_symmetry.space_group_name_H-M   'P 1'
#
loop_
_entity.id
_entity.type
_entity.pdbx_description
1 polymer ?
#
loop_
_entity_poly.entity_id
_entity_poly.type
_entity_poly.pdbx_seq_one_letter_code
_entity_poly.pdbx_strand_id
1 'polypeptide(L)'
;MKRQTVLWPVLFALAVALIAADLADAQQVAIRNTTRGLMWNSFRDIGSMGRRNDSFYDGAVSLQYPGTRADIGDFIEYYGDPGWNSGGGVTRTHHYSFSVGEGVWMLVKDGNDYVVTSSGPRYYTEDLQASVYDPRTGSEKDLGIQDGKSTWWPTRTNLPDDMIEIHNYTYGKYIGQVVGRDNEAEEVLITRWRSNKSGLITTRKSRAWSYPDYMDFLILEFVFENGSAKSYTDVYFALVNNWAPTESAHDSQGSGNNWRGWADPNKDDGYRYTEASNYAGPAQYRGKKMLYMWDGDYPRTLFDDTGGALDRSVSLGANDWGQAANELLAPAYLGMAPLAWKPPFANDAGTYVAPKGDQPQSAHWWKITNLQVTDEPTNSRNTDAQMYAALTAPTPADPTDVDAYANALTFGPYDMAPGDKAKIVMVYVAGAGADFREQTWGAGYTGPKVNMGIAGNLNAWSLLGDRAEFKKGEDAMFNHLAKAQFAYNNGYDVPDAPPDVKQTQSSTPEGNFQVAWTNEADSAVNPDYAGAEANDIAGYRVYRAQRTNTGAPPREIGPWDLVDEAPVGKNGRSTTFSGNRYTFVDKESVAGFTYFYTVHSFAKGKTNWSAGTAKLSDLPQEQQDRIKGGLEGGFSSPESKANYLPLSPSVPSAAEFDQLATKVRVVPNPYKVDGQHNYPGDLRVRFVNLPRRSTISIYSVSGDLQARLEHNDPTSGEEIWRQQSRTYFGEVASGIYFFVVESHVPGSEGKKQSGTFAIIKR
;
A
#
# COMPACT_ATOMS: atom_id res chain seq x y z
N MET A 1 -29.68 40.80 42.90
CA MET A 1 -29.61 39.33 42.70
C MET A 1 -30.50 38.80 41.54
N LYS A 2 -30.72 39.54 40.44
CA LYS A 2 -31.59 39.12 39.32
C LYS A 2 -30.98 39.31 37.91
N ARG A 3 -29.65 39.32 37.77
CA ARG A 3 -28.98 39.41 36.45
C ARG A 3 -27.99 38.27 36.13
N GLN A 4 -27.74 37.35 37.05
CA GLN A 4 -26.77 36.24 36.85
C GLN A 4 -27.41 34.92 36.40
N THR A 5 -28.74 34.78 36.45
CA THR A 5 -29.44 33.51 36.16
C THR A 5 -29.75 33.26 34.69
N VAL A 6 -29.54 34.24 33.80
CA VAL A 6 -29.80 34.10 32.35
C VAL A 6 -28.52 34.00 31.53
N LEU A 7 -27.38 34.49 32.04
CA LEU A 7 -26.10 34.43 31.30
C LEU A 7 -25.52 33.02 31.20
N TRP A 8 -25.63 32.22 32.26
CA TRP A 8 -25.05 30.87 32.30
C TRP A 8 -25.67 29.89 31.29
N PRO A 9 -27.00 29.76 31.16
CA PRO A 9 -27.58 28.87 30.15
C PRO A 9 -27.32 29.35 28.72
N VAL A 10 -27.21 30.67 28.48
CA VAL A 10 -26.87 31.23 27.15
C VAL A 10 -25.41 30.99 26.80
N LEU A 11 -24.48 31.19 27.74
CA LEU A 11 -23.06 30.86 27.56
C LEU A 11 -22.83 29.37 27.40
N PHE A 12 -23.58 28.52 28.12
CA PHE A 12 -23.52 27.07 27.97
C PHE A 12 -24.10 26.63 26.62
N ALA A 13 -25.19 27.23 26.14
CA ALA A 13 -25.73 26.95 24.81
C ALA A 13 -24.80 27.43 23.68
N LEU A 14 -24.13 28.59 23.85
CA LEU A 14 -23.09 29.07 22.92
C LEU A 14 -21.85 28.18 22.95
N ALA A 15 -21.42 27.71 24.13
CA ALA A 15 -20.31 26.77 24.24
C ALA A 15 -20.66 25.41 23.63
N VAL A 16 -21.88 24.89 23.85
CA VAL A 16 -22.36 23.64 23.22
C VAL A 16 -22.53 23.83 21.71
N ALA A 17 -22.96 25.00 21.23
CA ALA A 17 -23.05 25.29 19.80
C ALA A 17 -21.67 25.47 19.15
N LEU A 18 -20.69 26.04 19.86
CA LEU A 18 -19.29 26.13 19.42
C LEU A 18 -18.61 24.76 19.43
N ILE A 19 -18.86 23.94 20.46
CA ILE A 19 -18.37 22.55 20.52
C ILE A 19 -19.07 21.68 19.47
N ALA A 20 -20.36 21.91 19.21
CA ALA A 20 -21.09 21.22 18.13
C ALA A 20 -20.66 21.72 16.74
N ALA A 21 -20.24 22.98 16.61
CA ALA A 21 -19.64 23.51 15.39
C ALA A 21 -18.23 22.95 15.16
N ASP A 22 -17.39 22.85 16.19
CA ASP A 22 -16.09 22.15 16.12
C ASP A 22 -16.27 20.64 15.83
N LEU A 23 -17.31 20.00 16.39
CA LEU A 23 -17.68 18.61 16.09
C LEU A 23 -18.33 18.46 14.70
N ALA A 24 -18.92 19.52 14.15
CA ALA A 24 -19.49 19.55 12.81
C ALA A 24 -18.47 19.97 11.74
N ASP A 25 -17.41 20.71 12.10
CA ASP A 25 -16.24 20.99 11.26
C ASP A 25 -15.25 19.81 11.31
N ALA A 26 -15.31 19.01 12.37
CA ALA A 26 -14.89 17.62 12.41
C ALA A 26 -15.91 16.66 11.72
N GLN A 27 -16.79 17.18 10.84
CA GLN A 27 -17.35 16.35 9.78
C GLN A 27 -16.16 15.67 9.11
N GLN A 28 -16.14 14.34 9.18
CA GLN A 28 -15.18 13.50 8.47
C GLN A 28 -15.09 13.99 7.03
N VAL A 29 -14.07 14.78 6.70
CA VAL A 29 -13.72 15.02 5.31
C VAL A 29 -13.48 13.64 4.76
N ALA A 30 -14.33 13.19 3.84
CA ALA A 30 -14.24 11.85 3.29
C ALA A 30 -12.80 11.63 2.78
N ILE A 31 -12.28 10.43 3.06
CA ILE A 31 -10.92 10.04 2.69
C ILE A 31 -11.05 8.88 1.74
N ARG A 32 -10.37 8.97 0.59
CA ARG A 32 -10.17 7.85 -0.33
C ARG A 32 -8.71 7.53 -0.48
N ASN A 33 -8.39 6.27 -0.69
CA ASN A 33 -7.02 5.78 -0.85
C ASN A 33 -6.76 5.28 -2.27
N THR A 34 -5.60 5.58 -2.83
CA THR A 34 -5.13 4.85 -4.02
C THR A 34 -4.49 3.54 -3.60
N THR A 35 -4.93 2.42 -4.18
CA THR A 35 -4.47 1.08 -3.79
C THR A 35 -3.99 0.20 -4.96
N ARG A 36 -4.08 0.65 -6.22
CA ARG A 36 -3.64 -0.16 -7.37
C ARG A 36 -2.12 -0.33 -7.46
N GLY A 37 -1.37 0.76 -7.28
CA GLY A 37 0.10 0.75 -7.34
C GLY A 37 0.77 0.31 -6.04
N LEU A 38 2.10 0.31 -6.02
CA LEU A 38 2.88 0.20 -4.77
C LEU A 38 2.92 1.51 -4.02
N MET A 39 2.74 2.64 -4.71
CA MET A 39 2.63 3.95 -4.07
C MET A 39 1.18 4.22 -3.65
N TRP A 40 0.94 4.25 -2.33
CA TRP A 40 -0.38 4.57 -1.78
C TRP A 40 -0.38 5.97 -1.18
N ASN A 41 -1.52 6.65 -1.24
CA ASN A 41 -1.75 7.90 -0.53
C ASN A 41 -3.25 8.09 -0.25
N SER A 42 -3.58 8.81 0.82
CA SER A 42 -4.93 9.27 1.14
C SER A 42 -5.22 10.63 0.52
N PHE A 43 -6.45 10.82 0.04
CA PHE A 43 -6.93 12.02 -0.61
C PHE A 43 -8.14 12.61 0.11
N ARG A 44 -8.25 13.95 0.09
CA ARG A 44 -9.39 14.71 0.63
C ARG A 44 -9.87 15.76 -0.35
N ASP A 45 -11.16 16.05 -0.33
CA ASP A 45 -11.83 17.08 -1.14
C ASP A 45 -11.55 18.52 -0.72
N ILE A 46 -10.64 18.73 0.24
CA ILE A 46 -10.09 20.05 0.60
C ILE A 46 -8.66 20.24 0.10
N GLY A 47 -8.12 19.26 -0.64
CA GLY A 47 -6.81 19.33 -1.28
C GLY A 47 -5.64 18.78 -0.47
N SER A 48 -5.81 18.45 0.82
CA SER A 48 -4.78 17.73 1.57
C SER A 48 -4.56 16.32 1.00
N MET A 49 -3.35 15.79 1.17
CA MET A 49 -3.04 14.37 0.98
C MET A 49 -2.33 13.83 2.22
N GLY A 50 -2.24 12.51 2.30
CA GLY A 50 -1.54 11.80 3.34
C GLY A 50 -2.24 11.83 4.69
N ARG A 51 -1.48 11.44 5.71
CA ARG A 51 -1.86 11.65 7.11
C ARG A 51 -1.74 13.14 7.43
N ARG A 52 -2.56 13.70 8.33
CA ARG A 52 -2.45 15.11 8.72
C ARG A 52 -2.08 15.24 10.20
N ASN A 53 -1.27 16.24 10.50
CA ASN A 53 -0.74 16.47 11.84
C ASN A 53 -1.83 16.86 12.87
N ASP A 54 -2.89 17.53 12.41
CA ASP A 54 -4.04 17.95 13.22
C ASP A 54 -5.20 16.95 13.20
N SER A 55 -5.16 15.93 12.33
CA SER A 55 -6.13 14.84 12.37
C SER A 55 -5.69 13.83 13.42
N PHE A 56 -6.37 13.80 14.56
CA PHE A 56 -6.18 12.80 15.62
C PHE A 56 -6.48 11.35 15.18
N TYR A 57 -6.82 11.12 13.91
CA TYR A 57 -7.30 9.84 13.38
C TYR A 57 -6.17 9.04 12.72
N ASP A 58 -5.89 7.87 13.27
CA ASP A 58 -4.78 6.97 12.89
C ASP A 58 -4.99 6.20 11.57
N GLY A 59 -6.04 6.48 10.79
CA GLY A 59 -6.40 5.62 9.66
C GLY A 59 -6.10 6.10 8.25
N ALA A 60 -5.72 7.37 8.07
CA ALA A 60 -5.29 7.86 6.76
C ALA A 60 -3.91 7.28 6.40
N VAL A 61 -3.78 6.78 5.17
CA VAL A 61 -2.52 6.35 4.59
C VAL A 61 -1.69 7.59 4.30
N SER A 62 -0.50 7.66 4.87
CA SER A 62 0.58 8.54 4.43
C SER A 62 1.03 8.15 3.01
N LEU A 63 1.93 8.92 2.42
CA LEU A 63 2.58 8.47 1.19
C LEU A 63 3.42 7.23 1.53
N GLN A 64 2.99 6.05 1.09
CA GLN A 64 3.60 4.76 1.42
C GLN A 64 4.24 4.10 0.22
N TYR A 65 5.36 3.39 0.43
CA TYR A 65 5.98 2.54 -0.57
C TYR A 65 6.81 1.40 0.06
N PRO A 66 6.41 0.11 -0.09
CA PRO A 66 5.17 -0.34 -0.73
C PRO A 66 3.97 -0.07 0.20
N GLY A 67 2.79 0.15 -0.39
CA GLY A 67 1.53 0.23 0.33
C GLY A 67 1.18 -1.09 1.00
N THR A 68 0.89 -1.06 2.31
CA THR A 68 0.67 -2.27 3.10
C THR A 68 -0.63 -2.25 3.88
N ARG A 69 -1.11 -1.09 4.38
CA ARG A 69 -2.29 -1.01 5.27
C ARG A 69 -2.89 0.40 5.39
N ALA A 70 -4.23 0.45 5.48
CA ALA A 70 -4.99 1.61 5.95
C ALA A 70 -5.95 1.21 7.09
N ASP A 71 -6.17 2.12 8.05
CA ASP A 71 -6.82 1.81 9.34
C ASP A 71 -8.18 2.48 9.57
N ILE A 72 -8.70 3.21 8.58
CA ILE A 72 -10.08 3.71 8.55
C ILE A 72 -10.58 3.80 7.10
N GLY A 73 -11.88 4.10 6.96
CA GLY A 73 -12.47 4.56 5.71
C GLY A 73 -12.83 3.44 4.75
N ASP A 74 -12.74 3.76 3.46
CA ASP A 74 -13.02 2.91 2.32
C ASP A 74 -12.24 1.58 2.36
N PHE A 75 -11.00 1.61 2.85
CA PHE A 75 -10.15 0.43 2.92
C PHE A 75 -10.72 -0.66 3.83
N ILE A 76 -11.15 -0.30 5.05
CA ILE A 76 -11.77 -1.26 5.97
C ILE A 76 -13.14 -1.70 5.44
N GLU A 77 -13.89 -0.80 4.80
CA GLU A 77 -15.16 -1.15 4.15
C GLU A 77 -14.96 -2.22 3.06
N TYR A 78 -13.88 -2.11 2.29
CA TYR A 78 -13.64 -2.97 1.13
C TYR A 78 -12.86 -4.24 1.43
N TYR A 79 -11.93 -4.19 2.39
CA TYR A 79 -10.98 -5.28 2.65
C TYR A 79 -11.08 -5.84 4.07
N GLY A 80 -11.89 -5.23 4.94
CA GLY A 80 -12.06 -5.61 6.34
C GLY A 80 -11.01 -4.99 7.27
N ASP A 81 -11.25 -5.11 8.58
CA ASP A 81 -10.29 -4.69 9.61
C ASP A 81 -9.24 -5.78 9.83
N PRO A 82 -7.93 -5.51 9.65
CA PRO A 82 -6.88 -6.48 9.98
C PRO A 82 -6.85 -6.89 11.46
N GLY A 83 -7.46 -6.10 12.34
CA GLY A 83 -7.67 -6.38 13.76
C GLY A 83 -6.37 -6.36 14.59
N TRP A 84 -6.44 -5.73 15.77
CA TRP A 84 -5.28 -5.61 16.67
C TRP A 84 -4.75 -6.96 17.21
N ASN A 85 -5.63 -7.96 17.38
CA ASN A 85 -5.34 -9.21 18.11
C ASN A 85 -5.40 -10.48 17.24
N SER A 86 -5.73 -10.37 15.95
CA SER A 86 -5.97 -11.51 15.03
C SER A 86 -4.73 -11.97 14.24
N GLY A 87 -3.55 -11.44 14.53
CA GLY A 87 -2.34 -11.63 13.72
C GLY A 87 -2.00 -10.45 12.81
N GLY A 88 -2.83 -9.40 12.77
CA GLY A 88 -2.56 -8.10 12.13
C GLY A 88 -1.49 -7.24 12.84
N GLY A 89 -0.87 -7.75 13.91
CA GLY A 89 0.27 -7.08 14.56
C GLY A 89 1.51 -7.01 13.67
N VAL A 90 1.67 -7.93 12.71
CA VAL A 90 2.86 -7.98 11.83
C VAL A 90 2.75 -7.02 10.65
N THR A 91 1.55 -6.82 10.11
CA THR A 91 1.29 -5.74 9.14
C THR A 91 1.45 -4.38 9.80
N ARG A 92 1.07 -4.25 11.08
CA ARG A 92 1.20 -3.01 11.85
C ARG A 92 2.63 -2.49 12.01
N THR A 93 3.63 -3.36 12.06
CA THR A 93 5.01 -2.95 12.30
C THR A 93 5.83 -2.78 11.02
N HIS A 94 5.20 -2.97 9.84
CA HIS A 94 5.77 -2.74 8.51
C HIS A 94 4.92 -1.70 7.75
N HIS A 95 4.65 -0.58 8.40
CA HIS A 95 4.04 0.59 7.77
C HIS A 95 5.16 1.38 7.09
N TYR A 96 5.37 1.20 5.78
CA TYR A 96 6.39 1.92 5.00
C TYR A 96 5.94 3.34 4.65
N SER A 97 5.67 4.13 5.69
CA SER A 97 5.23 5.53 5.61
C SER A 97 6.40 6.44 5.33
N PHE A 98 6.24 7.35 4.37
CA PHE A 98 7.23 8.38 4.02
C PHE A 98 6.71 9.80 4.29
N SER A 99 5.50 9.98 4.83
CA SER A 99 4.95 11.32 5.03
C SER A 99 3.99 11.49 6.19
N VAL A 100 3.88 12.72 6.66
CA VAL A 100 2.84 13.17 7.61
C VAL A 100 1.93 14.22 6.99
N GLY A 101 1.87 14.21 5.65
CA GLY A 101 0.92 14.99 4.88
C GLY A 101 1.56 15.80 3.77
N GLU A 102 0.70 16.12 2.81
CA GLU A 102 1.00 16.98 1.68
C GLU A 102 -0.16 17.96 1.46
N GLY A 103 0.15 19.12 0.89
CA GLY A 103 -0.81 20.19 0.65
C GLY A 103 -0.53 20.97 -0.62
N VAL A 104 -1.57 21.68 -1.07
CA VAL A 104 -1.54 22.56 -2.22
C VAL A 104 -1.87 23.97 -1.73
N TRP A 105 -1.03 24.92 -2.12
CA TRP A 105 -1.17 26.32 -1.74
C TRP A 105 -1.45 27.16 -2.98
N MET A 106 -2.46 28.01 -2.88
CA MET A 106 -2.83 28.99 -3.89
C MET A 106 -2.38 30.37 -3.40
N LEU A 107 -1.49 31.00 -4.15
CA LEU A 107 -0.82 32.24 -3.79
C LEU A 107 -1.22 33.31 -4.80
N VAL A 108 -1.93 34.34 -4.37
CA VAL A 108 -2.46 35.39 -5.26
C VAL A 108 -2.05 36.75 -4.76
N LYS A 109 -1.55 37.59 -5.66
CA LYS A 109 -1.46 39.03 -5.44
C LYS A 109 -2.71 39.72 -5.99
N ASP A 110 -3.50 40.33 -5.11
CA ASP A 110 -4.73 41.06 -5.45
C ASP A 110 -4.50 42.56 -5.26
N GLY A 111 -4.06 43.23 -6.33
CA GLY A 111 -3.64 44.63 -6.26
C GLY A 111 -2.41 44.81 -5.36
N ASN A 112 -2.59 45.47 -4.21
CA ASN A 112 -1.53 45.66 -3.22
C ASN A 112 -1.55 44.63 -2.09
N ASP A 113 -2.58 43.79 -2.04
CA ASP A 113 -2.76 42.77 -1.00
C ASP A 113 -2.30 41.40 -1.50
N TYR A 114 -2.04 40.50 -0.55
CA TYR A 114 -1.69 39.12 -0.81
C TYR A 114 -2.74 38.22 -0.19
N VAL A 115 -3.14 37.20 -0.94
CA VAL A 115 -4.13 36.21 -0.53
C VAL A 115 -3.49 34.84 -0.64
N VAL A 116 -3.46 34.11 0.48
CA VAL A 116 -2.96 32.74 0.54
C VAL A 116 -4.03 31.82 1.08
N THR A 117 -4.24 30.73 0.35
CA THR A 117 -5.07 29.59 0.75
C THR A 117 -4.18 28.35 0.76
N SER A 118 -4.22 27.56 1.83
CA SER A 118 -3.38 26.37 2.01
C SER A 118 -4.23 25.18 2.44
N SER A 119 -4.03 24.00 1.84
CA SER A 119 -4.74 22.76 2.19
C SER A 119 -3.98 21.80 3.11
N GLY A 120 -2.80 22.18 3.60
CA GLY A 120 -1.87 21.31 4.32
C GLY A 120 -0.44 21.77 4.12
N PRO A 121 0.60 21.00 4.47
CA PRO A 121 0.54 19.63 5.00
C PRO A 121 0.16 19.53 6.49
N ARG A 122 0.37 20.56 7.32
CA ARG A 122 0.01 20.53 8.77
C ARG A 122 -1.36 21.09 9.08
N TYR A 123 -1.61 22.27 8.55
CA TYR A 123 -2.81 23.06 8.80
C TYR A 123 -3.37 23.53 7.46
N TYR A 124 -4.67 23.79 7.43
CA TYR A 124 -5.36 24.34 6.29
C TYR A 124 -5.97 25.68 6.67
N THR A 125 -6.29 26.50 5.68
CA THR A 125 -6.99 27.76 5.89
C THR A 125 -8.51 27.55 5.86
N GLU A 126 -9.24 28.26 6.72
CA GLU A 126 -10.71 28.14 6.86
C GLU A 126 -11.49 28.52 5.59
N ASP A 127 -10.84 29.16 4.61
CA ASP A 127 -11.48 29.57 3.37
C ASP A 127 -11.59 28.45 2.31
N LEU A 128 -11.10 27.24 2.62
CA LEU A 128 -11.26 26.09 1.74
C LEU A 128 -12.68 25.53 1.79
N GLN A 129 -13.26 25.35 0.60
CA GLN A 129 -14.57 24.74 0.44
C GLN A 129 -14.46 23.54 -0.51
N ALA A 130 -14.83 22.35 -0.01
CA ALA A 130 -14.98 21.15 -0.83
C ALA A 130 -16.06 21.34 -1.89
N SER A 131 -15.86 20.74 -3.07
CA SER A 131 -16.85 20.73 -4.14
C SER A 131 -16.72 19.45 -4.95
N VAL A 132 -17.83 18.76 -5.20
CA VAL A 132 -17.82 17.52 -6.00
C VAL A 132 -17.54 17.84 -7.47
N TYR A 133 -16.59 17.14 -8.08
CA TYR A 133 -16.34 17.17 -9.52
C TYR A 133 -17.46 16.42 -10.27
N ASP A 134 -17.94 16.95 -11.40
CA ASP A 134 -18.94 16.27 -12.24
C ASP A 134 -18.28 15.56 -13.44
N PRO A 135 -18.11 14.23 -13.40
CA PRO A 135 -17.40 13.49 -14.45
C PRO A 135 -18.16 13.46 -15.77
N ARG A 136 -19.47 13.72 -15.77
CA ARG A 136 -20.32 13.74 -17.00
C ARG A 136 -19.88 14.81 -17.99
N THR A 137 -19.24 15.85 -17.48
CA THR A 137 -18.73 16.99 -18.26
C THR A 137 -17.26 16.85 -18.65
N GLY A 138 -16.57 15.83 -18.12
CA GLY A 138 -15.15 15.59 -18.31
C GLY A 138 -14.83 14.46 -19.29
N SER A 139 -13.53 14.17 -19.42
CA SER A 139 -12.98 13.00 -20.12
C SER A 139 -13.38 11.67 -19.47
N GLU A 140 -13.83 11.72 -18.22
CA GLU A 140 -14.17 10.57 -17.39
C GLU A 140 -15.63 10.10 -17.53
N LYS A 141 -16.43 10.77 -18.37
CA LYS A 141 -17.87 10.48 -18.52
C LYS A 141 -18.18 9.01 -18.88
N ASP A 142 -17.29 8.37 -19.62
CA ASP A 142 -17.42 6.97 -20.05
C ASP A 142 -16.48 6.01 -19.28
N LEU A 143 -15.85 6.46 -18.19
CA LEU A 143 -14.98 5.63 -17.35
C LEU A 143 -15.73 5.04 -16.15
N GLY A 144 -15.15 3.97 -15.61
CA GLY A 144 -15.59 3.34 -14.37
C GLY A 144 -16.50 2.13 -14.56
N ILE A 145 -16.53 1.29 -13.53
CA ILE A 145 -17.45 0.16 -13.40
C ILE A 145 -18.23 0.24 -12.09
N GLN A 146 -19.34 -0.51 -12.02
CA GLN A 146 -20.09 -0.66 -10.78
C GLN A 146 -19.62 -1.91 -10.03
N ASP A 147 -18.62 -1.75 -9.15
CA ASP A 147 -17.99 -2.84 -8.38
C ASP A 147 -18.25 -2.75 -6.87
N GLY A 148 -18.99 -1.73 -6.42
CA GLY A 148 -19.24 -1.46 -5.01
C GLY A 148 -18.18 -0.58 -4.35
N LYS A 149 -17.08 -0.27 -5.05
CA LYS A 149 -15.99 0.60 -4.57
C LYS A 149 -15.96 1.95 -5.30
N SER A 150 -16.05 1.90 -6.62
CA SER A 150 -16.11 3.10 -7.46
C SER A 150 -17.30 3.98 -7.06
N THR A 151 -17.07 5.29 -6.91
CA THR A 151 -18.15 6.26 -6.67
C THR A 151 -18.74 6.78 -7.97
N TRP A 152 -18.08 6.55 -9.11
CA TRP A 152 -18.55 6.93 -10.45
C TRP A 152 -18.45 5.79 -11.49
N TRP A 153 -19.46 5.71 -12.35
CA TRP A 153 -19.51 4.86 -13.55
C TRP A 153 -20.55 5.42 -14.53
N PRO A 154 -20.52 5.08 -15.84
CA PRO A 154 -21.27 5.82 -16.88
C PRO A 154 -22.80 5.75 -16.75
N THR A 155 -23.33 4.69 -16.13
CA THR A 155 -24.78 4.51 -15.94
C THR A 155 -25.31 5.10 -14.63
N ARG A 156 -24.47 5.73 -13.82
CA ARG A 156 -24.86 6.39 -12.57
C ARG A 156 -25.66 7.67 -12.85
N THR A 157 -26.81 7.82 -12.22
CA THR A 157 -27.73 8.96 -12.48
C THR A 157 -27.46 10.19 -11.61
N ASN A 158 -27.02 9.99 -10.36
CA ASN A 158 -26.76 11.06 -9.39
C ASN A 158 -25.26 11.18 -9.10
N LEU A 159 -24.78 12.41 -8.88
CA LEU A 159 -23.42 12.60 -8.35
C LEU A 159 -23.32 12.00 -6.95
N PRO A 160 -22.18 11.39 -6.58
CA PRO A 160 -21.94 10.99 -5.21
C PRO A 160 -21.83 12.22 -4.30
N ASP A 161 -22.19 12.05 -3.02
CA ASP A 161 -21.92 13.04 -1.96
C ASP A 161 -20.49 12.87 -1.40
N ASP A 162 -19.57 12.41 -2.24
CA ASP A 162 -18.19 12.04 -1.94
C ASP A 162 -17.31 12.38 -3.16
N MET A 163 -15.99 12.31 -3.00
CA MET A 163 -15.06 12.46 -4.11
C MET A 163 -15.23 11.36 -5.16
N ILE A 164 -14.71 11.61 -6.35
CA ILE A 164 -14.88 10.71 -7.49
C ILE A 164 -13.77 9.67 -7.48
N GLU A 165 -14.15 8.40 -7.39
CA GLU A 165 -13.28 7.23 -7.50
C GLU A 165 -13.77 6.37 -8.66
N ILE A 166 -12.84 6.06 -9.56
CA ILE A 166 -13.12 5.38 -10.82
C ILE A 166 -12.17 4.19 -10.93
N HIS A 167 -12.73 2.99 -10.95
CA HIS A 167 -12.00 1.78 -11.31
C HIS A 167 -12.24 1.44 -12.78
N ASN A 168 -11.15 1.37 -13.53
CA ASN A 168 -11.15 0.99 -14.94
C ASN A 168 -10.70 -0.47 -15.13
N TYR A 169 -10.56 -1.23 -14.05
CA TYR A 169 -10.15 -2.63 -14.09
C TYR A 169 -11.32 -3.56 -13.74
N THR A 170 -11.27 -4.81 -14.19
CA THR A 170 -12.11 -5.90 -13.69
C THR A 170 -11.41 -7.24 -13.88
N TYR A 171 -11.82 -8.25 -13.12
CA TYR A 171 -11.19 -9.56 -13.20
C TYR A 171 -11.36 -10.19 -14.59
N GLY A 172 -10.30 -10.82 -15.09
CA GLY A 172 -10.28 -11.55 -16.34
C GLY A 172 -10.38 -10.70 -17.61
N LYS A 173 -10.22 -9.38 -17.55
CA LYS A 173 -10.26 -8.49 -18.71
C LYS A 173 -9.18 -7.41 -18.66
N TYR A 174 -8.57 -7.14 -19.81
CA TYR A 174 -7.71 -5.97 -19.99
C TYR A 174 -8.51 -4.67 -19.93
N ILE A 175 -7.89 -3.56 -19.52
CA ILE A 175 -8.53 -2.25 -19.33
C ILE A 175 -9.30 -1.77 -20.56
N GLY A 176 -8.73 -1.93 -21.76
CA GLY A 176 -9.40 -1.63 -23.03
C GLY A 176 -10.75 -2.34 -23.22
N GLN A 177 -10.90 -3.56 -22.68
CA GLN A 177 -12.17 -4.31 -22.73
C GLN A 177 -13.17 -3.85 -21.65
N VAL A 178 -12.70 -3.19 -20.59
CA VAL A 178 -13.53 -2.72 -19.48
C VAL A 178 -14.21 -1.41 -19.82
N VAL A 179 -13.44 -0.42 -20.28
CA VAL A 179 -13.92 0.95 -20.49
C VAL A 179 -13.88 1.41 -21.95
N GLY A 180 -13.51 0.51 -22.87
CA GLY A 180 -13.42 0.82 -24.31
C GLY A 180 -12.27 1.78 -24.66
N ARG A 181 -11.35 1.99 -23.71
CA ARG A 181 -10.16 2.84 -23.82
C ARG A 181 -8.99 2.15 -23.16
N ASP A 182 -7.85 2.25 -23.82
CA ASP A 182 -6.61 1.58 -23.40
C ASP A 182 -5.57 2.55 -22.80
N ASN A 183 -5.86 3.83 -22.93
CA ASN A 183 -4.97 4.92 -22.56
C ASN A 183 -5.41 5.53 -21.22
N GLU A 184 -5.69 4.68 -20.24
CA GLU A 184 -6.20 5.10 -18.92
C GLU A 184 -5.50 4.36 -17.79
N ALA A 185 -5.54 4.96 -16.60
CA ALA A 185 -5.06 4.30 -15.39
C ALA A 185 -6.13 3.36 -14.82
N GLU A 186 -5.70 2.31 -14.13
CA GLU A 186 -6.62 1.35 -13.53
C GLU A 186 -7.47 1.94 -12.41
N GLU A 187 -6.92 2.93 -11.70
CA GLU A 187 -7.59 3.68 -10.63
C GLU A 187 -7.33 5.17 -10.82
N VAL A 188 -8.41 5.94 -10.76
CA VAL A 188 -8.41 7.40 -10.85
C VAL A 188 -9.24 7.97 -9.71
N LEU A 189 -8.62 8.77 -8.83
CA LEU A 189 -9.34 9.59 -7.86
C LEU A 189 -9.36 11.05 -8.29
N ILE A 190 -10.51 11.71 -8.18
CA ILE A 190 -10.68 13.13 -8.51
C ILE A 190 -11.26 13.85 -7.30
N THR A 191 -10.52 14.87 -6.88
CA THR A 191 -10.91 15.76 -5.78
C THR A 191 -11.00 17.19 -6.31
N ARG A 192 -11.93 17.98 -5.77
CA ARG A 192 -12.10 19.37 -6.20
C ARG A 192 -12.45 20.29 -5.03
N TRP A 193 -11.82 21.45 -4.98
CA TRP A 193 -12.00 22.44 -3.91
C TRP A 193 -11.86 23.86 -4.42
N ARG A 194 -12.38 24.82 -3.64
CA ARG A 194 -12.36 26.26 -3.92
C ARG A 194 -11.75 27.03 -2.76
N SER A 195 -10.98 28.06 -3.08
CA SER A 195 -10.63 29.14 -2.15
C SER A 195 -11.74 30.18 -2.14
N ASN A 196 -12.36 30.41 -0.98
CA ASN A 196 -13.37 31.47 -0.83
C ASN A 196 -12.75 32.87 -0.75
N LYS A 197 -11.45 32.99 -0.42
CA LYS A 197 -10.74 34.28 -0.46
C LYS A 197 -10.45 34.73 -1.90
N SER A 198 -9.83 33.86 -2.70
CA SER A 198 -9.36 34.20 -4.06
C SER A 198 -10.35 33.86 -5.16
N GLY A 199 -11.27 32.92 -4.91
CA GLY A 199 -12.18 32.35 -5.91
C GLY A 199 -11.52 31.34 -6.85
N LEU A 200 -10.24 30.99 -6.64
CA LEU A 200 -9.56 29.93 -7.39
C LEU A 200 -10.16 28.57 -7.05
N ILE A 201 -10.32 27.73 -8.06
CA ILE A 201 -10.84 26.37 -7.96
C ILE A 201 -9.74 25.42 -8.39
N THR A 202 -9.47 24.39 -7.60
CA THR A 202 -8.52 23.33 -7.95
C THR A 202 -9.26 22.03 -8.20
N THR A 203 -8.93 21.34 -9.29
CA THR A 203 -9.29 19.94 -9.53
C THR A 203 -8.01 19.13 -9.58
N ARG A 204 -7.88 18.11 -8.75
CA ARG A 204 -6.76 17.15 -8.76
C ARG A 204 -7.26 15.79 -9.20
N LYS A 205 -6.55 15.17 -10.15
CA LYS A 205 -6.73 13.77 -10.56
C LYS A 205 -5.49 12.97 -10.17
N SER A 206 -5.65 11.84 -9.50
CA SER A 206 -4.58 10.85 -9.31
C SER A 206 -4.73 9.71 -10.32
N ARG A 207 -3.62 9.05 -10.66
CA ARG A 207 -3.58 7.91 -11.59
C ARG A 207 -2.59 6.86 -11.10
N ALA A 208 -3.07 5.62 -10.95
CA ALA A 208 -2.27 4.48 -10.50
C ALA A 208 -2.50 3.22 -11.34
N TRP A 209 -1.46 2.41 -11.47
CA TRP A 209 -1.46 1.12 -12.16
C TRP A 209 -0.90 0.03 -11.24
N SER A 210 -1.40 -1.18 -11.37
CA SER A 210 -0.81 -2.38 -10.79
C SER A 210 0.21 -3.03 -11.72
N TYR A 211 0.48 -2.46 -12.89
CA TYR A 211 1.36 -3.07 -13.89
C TYR A 211 2.80 -3.10 -13.36
N PRO A 212 3.53 -4.24 -13.41
CA PRO A 212 4.87 -4.38 -12.80
C PRO A 212 5.91 -3.31 -13.16
N ASP A 213 5.78 -2.68 -14.32
CA ASP A 213 6.67 -1.61 -14.77
C ASP A 213 6.18 -0.18 -14.46
N TYR A 214 4.96 -0.02 -13.95
CA TYR A 214 4.29 1.27 -13.78
C TYR A 214 3.61 1.42 -12.41
N MET A 215 4.00 0.60 -11.42
CA MET A 215 3.41 0.57 -10.08
C MET A 215 4.16 1.43 -9.03
N ASP A 216 5.33 1.96 -9.36
CA ASP A 216 6.26 2.61 -8.41
C ASP A 216 6.09 4.13 -8.29
N PHE A 217 5.05 4.66 -8.90
CA PHE A 217 4.76 6.08 -8.91
C PHE A 217 3.27 6.36 -8.93
N LEU A 218 2.93 7.59 -8.58
CA LEU A 218 1.58 8.14 -8.59
C LEU A 218 1.59 9.45 -9.39
N ILE A 219 0.87 9.48 -10.52
CA ILE A 219 0.77 10.70 -11.32
C ILE A 219 -0.39 11.54 -10.79
N LEU A 220 -0.13 12.84 -10.59
CA LEU A 220 -1.09 13.82 -10.09
C LEU A 220 -1.26 14.94 -11.14
N GLU A 221 -2.47 15.09 -11.66
CA GLU A 221 -2.83 16.19 -12.55
C GLU A 221 -3.61 17.25 -11.79
N PHE A 222 -3.10 18.49 -11.79
CA PHE A 222 -3.76 19.63 -11.18
C PHE A 222 -4.24 20.59 -12.26
N VAL A 223 -5.52 20.95 -12.21
CA VAL A 223 -6.10 22.05 -12.98
C VAL A 223 -6.58 23.12 -12.00
N PHE A 224 -6.01 24.32 -12.14
CA PHE A 224 -6.37 25.50 -11.38
C PHE A 224 -7.18 26.44 -12.27
N GLU A 225 -8.41 26.75 -11.89
CA GLU A 225 -9.32 27.63 -12.62
C GLU A 225 -9.55 28.92 -11.84
N ASN A 226 -9.48 30.07 -12.50
CA ASN A 226 -9.93 31.32 -11.91
C ASN A 226 -11.46 31.43 -11.96
N GLY A 227 -12.12 30.90 -10.93
CA GLY A 227 -13.57 30.97 -10.76
C GLY A 227 -14.07 32.28 -10.15
N SER A 228 -13.26 33.34 -10.13
CA SER A 228 -13.62 34.68 -9.64
C SER A 228 -13.99 35.63 -10.77
N ALA A 229 -14.57 36.78 -10.45
CA ALA A 229 -14.79 37.86 -11.41
C ALA A 229 -13.56 38.77 -11.63
N LYS A 230 -12.46 38.52 -10.89
CA LYS A 230 -11.22 39.32 -10.94
C LYS A 230 -10.21 38.70 -11.89
N SER A 231 -9.37 39.53 -12.49
CA SER A 231 -8.16 39.07 -13.19
C SER A 231 -6.97 39.19 -12.24
N TYR A 232 -6.15 38.14 -12.17
CA TYR A 232 -4.92 38.12 -11.39
C TYR A 232 -3.71 38.04 -12.32
N THR A 233 -2.61 38.72 -11.98
CA THR A 233 -1.40 38.79 -12.84
C THR A 233 -0.13 38.18 -12.21
N ASP A 234 -0.29 37.64 -11.00
CA ASP A 234 0.82 37.17 -10.17
C ASP A 234 0.33 36.03 -9.27
N VAL A 235 -0.14 34.96 -9.92
CA VAL A 235 -0.66 33.75 -9.27
C VAL A 235 0.40 32.66 -9.25
N TYR A 236 0.61 32.02 -8.10
CA TYR A 236 1.46 30.84 -7.95
C TYR A 236 0.71 29.69 -7.29
N PHE A 237 1.17 28.48 -7.57
CA PHE A 237 0.69 27.24 -6.97
C PHE A 237 1.87 26.48 -6.38
N ALA A 238 1.82 26.16 -5.08
CA ALA A 238 2.88 25.39 -4.45
C ALA A 238 2.38 24.04 -3.96
N LEU A 239 3.15 22.99 -4.24
CA LEU A 239 3.00 21.68 -3.61
C LEU A 239 3.96 21.64 -2.42
N VAL A 240 3.41 21.53 -1.21
CA VAL A 240 4.16 21.58 0.05
C VAL A 240 3.99 20.25 0.78
N ASN A 241 5.09 19.61 1.15
CA ASN A 241 5.09 18.27 1.72
C ASN A 241 5.86 18.23 3.04
N ASN A 242 5.36 17.43 3.98
CA ASN A 242 6.12 16.99 5.16
C ASN A 242 6.41 15.51 5.02
N TRP A 243 7.57 15.23 4.46
CA TRP A 243 8.03 13.88 4.23
C TRP A 243 9.00 13.44 5.36
N ALA A 244 8.90 12.17 5.77
CA ALA A 244 9.59 11.55 6.89
C ALA A 244 9.84 10.06 6.57
N PRO A 245 10.90 9.73 5.82
CA PRO A 245 11.19 8.36 5.36
C PRO A 245 11.59 7.43 6.52
N THR A 246 12.09 7.99 7.62
CA THR A 246 12.56 7.31 8.85
C THR A 246 11.44 6.74 9.73
N GLU A 247 10.16 7.10 9.52
CA GLU A 247 9.05 6.82 10.46
C GLU A 247 8.92 5.32 10.81
N SER A 248 9.01 4.46 9.80
CA SER A 248 8.85 3.00 9.93
C SER A 248 9.91 2.33 10.80
N ALA A 249 11.14 2.83 10.76
CA ALA A 249 12.26 2.24 11.48
C ALA A 249 12.18 2.55 12.98
N HIS A 250 11.74 3.75 13.34
CA HIS A 250 11.72 4.18 14.73
C HIS A 250 10.56 3.61 15.55
N ASP A 251 9.44 3.26 14.92
CA ASP A 251 8.34 2.54 15.58
C ASP A 251 8.81 1.21 16.19
N SER A 252 9.80 0.55 15.57
CA SER A 252 10.40 -0.70 16.05
C SER A 252 11.40 -0.50 17.20
N GLN A 253 12.04 0.67 17.31
CA GLN A 253 13.07 0.94 18.32
C GLN A 253 12.49 1.32 19.70
N GLY A 254 11.16 1.46 19.82
CA GLY A 254 10.50 1.69 21.09
C GLY A 254 10.67 3.11 21.65
N SER A 255 11.01 4.09 20.81
CA SER A 255 11.14 5.53 21.12
C SER A 255 9.81 6.22 21.53
N GLY A 256 8.83 5.44 21.98
CA GLY A 256 7.47 5.88 22.26
C GLY A 256 6.63 5.77 21.01
N ASN A 257 5.50 5.07 21.15
CA ASN A 257 4.44 4.89 20.17
C ASN A 257 3.68 6.20 19.92
N ASN A 258 4.40 7.27 19.65
CA ASN A 258 3.81 8.48 19.18
C ASN A 258 4.02 8.47 17.67
N TRP A 259 3.06 7.85 17.01
CA TRP A 259 2.37 8.23 15.76
C TRP A 259 2.18 9.77 15.56
N ARG A 260 2.97 10.58 16.27
CA ARG A 260 2.86 11.93 16.79
C ARG A 260 4.22 12.37 17.36
N GLY A 261 5.26 12.42 16.53
CA GLY A 261 6.09 13.61 16.57
C GLY A 261 7.56 13.43 16.32
N TRP A 262 7.99 13.96 15.17
CA TRP A 262 8.92 15.09 14.93
C TRP A 262 9.83 15.62 16.06
N ALA A 263 9.55 15.36 17.34
CA ALA A 263 10.42 15.62 18.48
C ALA A 263 11.55 14.60 18.63
N ASP A 264 12.01 14.01 17.51
CA ASP A 264 13.05 12.99 17.51
C ASP A 264 14.47 13.62 17.59
N PRO A 265 15.36 13.11 18.46
CA PRO A 265 16.78 13.42 18.42
C PRO A 265 17.53 12.89 17.18
N ASN A 266 17.03 11.90 16.41
CA ASN A 266 17.76 11.11 15.41
C ASN A 266 17.41 11.40 13.94
N LYS A 267 17.35 12.67 13.57
CA LYS A 267 16.99 13.06 12.20
C LYS A 267 18.22 13.03 11.30
N ASP A 268 18.19 12.18 10.28
CA ASP A 268 19.31 11.94 9.36
C ASP A 268 18.89 11.89 7.88
N ASP A 269 17.64 12.26 7.61
CA ASP A 269 17.08 12.32 6.28
C ASP A 269 17.94 13.18 5.34
N GLY A 270 18.28 12.61 4.19
CA GLY A 270 18.97 13.32 3.12
C GLY A 270 18.00 14.05 2.22
N TYR A 271 18.35 15.25 1.74
CA TYR A 271 17.52 16.03 0.81
C TYR A 271 18.34 16.54 -0.36
N ARG A 272 17.75 16.49 -1.55
CA ARG A 272 18.36 17.03 -2.76
C ARG A 272 17.33 17.61 -3.70
N TYR A 273 17.69 18.70 -4.37
CA TYR A 273 16.98 19.21 -5.53
C TYR A 273 17.93 19.27 -6.73
N THR A 274 17.55 18.61 -7.82
CA THR A 274 18.43 18.45 -9.00
C THR A 274 18.77 19.76 -9.75
N GLU A 275 18.08 20.86 -9.45
CA GLU A 275 18.43 22.21 -9.96
C GLU A 275 19.17 23.07 -8.93
N ALA A 276 19.39 22.58 -7.70
CA ALA A 276 20.09 23.35 -6.68
C ALA A 276 21.52 23.69 -7.14
N SER A 277 21.95 24.90 -6.76
CA SER A 277 23.27 25.43 -7.13
C SER A 277 24.42 24.54 -6.63
N ASN A 278 24.24 23.88 -5.50
CA ASN A 278 25.17 22.95 -4.86
C ASN A 278 24.76 21.47 -5.00
N TYR A 279 23.89 21.12 -5.95
CA TYR A 279 23.43 19.72 -6.11
C TYR A 279 24.62 18.75 -6.20
N ALA A 280 24.68 17.83 -5.23
CA ALA A 280 25.80 16.91 -4.98
C ALA A 280 25.51 15.46 -5.39
N GLY A 281 24.38 15.19 -6.05
CA GLY A 281 24.06 13.87 -6.59
C GLY A 281 24.71 13.59 -7.95
N PRO A 282 24.43 12.43 -8.55
CA PRO A 282 25.00 12.04 -9.85
C PRO A 282 24.74 13.06 -10.95
N ALA A 283 25.79 13.41 -11.72
CA ALA A 283 25.73 14.49 -12.71
C ALA A 283 24.65 14.28 -13.79
N GLN A 284 24.31 13.02 -14.11
CA GLN A 284 23.28 12.65 -15.08
C GLN A 284 21.84 13.01 -14.65
N TYR A 285 21.63 13.28 -13.36
CA TYR A 285 20.32 13.64 -12.81
C TYR A 285 20.13 15.15 -12.63
N ARG A 286 21.19 15.95 -12.80
CA ARG A 286 21.05 17.41 -12.88
C ARG A 286 20.15 17.78 -14.06
N GLY A 287 19.27 18.76 -13.89
CA GLY A 287 18.33 19.17 -14.94
C GLY A 287 17.00 18.42 -14.93
N LYS A 288 16.81 17.46 -14.01
CA LYS A 288 15.59 16.62 -13.94
C LYS A 288 14.46 17.23 -13.13
N LYS A 289 14.66 18.40 -12.50
CA LYS A 289 13.65 19.10 -11.69
C LYS A 289 13.03 18.23 -10.56
N MET A 290 13.75 17.20 -10.14
CA MET A 290 13.40 16.28 -9.07
C MET A 290 13.83 16.85 -7.71
N LEU A 291 12.89 16.91 -6.77
CA LEU A 291 13.13 17.08 -5.34
C LEU A 291 12.92 15.72 -4.66
N TYR A 292 13.88 15.24 -3.88
CA TYR A 292 13.83 13.90 -3.30
C TYR A 292 14.54 13.78 -1.95
N MET A 293 14.22 12.71 -1.24
CA MET A 293 14.81 12.34 0.05
C MET A 293 15.10 10.85 0.16
N TRP A 294 15.82 10.49 1.23
CA TRP A 294 16.01 9.12 1.69
C TRP A 294 16.38 9.11 3.18
N ASP A 295 16.26 7.95 3.82
CA ASP A 295 16.73 7.67 5.18
C ASP A 295 18.26 7.47 5.18
N GLY A 296 18.96 8.39 5.86
CA GLY A 296 20.41 8.53 5.80
C GLY A 296 21.18 7.74 6.85
N ASP A 297 22.43 8.14 7.10
CA ASP A 297 23.24 7.60 8.20
C ASP A 297 23.29 8.66 9.31
N TYR A 298 22.68 8.36 10.45
CA TYR A 298 22.56 9.28 11.56
C TYR A 298 23.90 9.46 12.27
N PRO A 299 24.47 10.68 12.31
CA PRO A 299 25.84 10.87 12.81
C PRO A 299 26.07 10.57 14.30
N ARG A 300 25.03 10.27 15.09
CA ARG A 300 25.16 9.98 16.54
C ARG A 300 24.84 8.54 16.94
N THR A 301 24.45 7.67 16.01
CA THR A 301 24.44 6.22 16.24
C THR A 301 25.87 5.67 16.15
N LEU A 302 26.11 4.51 16.79
CA LEU A 302 27.41 3.83 16.75
C LEU A 302 27.54 2.88 15.55
N PHE A 303 26.50 2.81 14.72
CA PHE A 303 26.38 1.94 13.56
C PHE A 303 25.71 2.74 12.44
N ASP A 304 26.04 2.40 11.20
CA ASP A 304 25.36 2.94 10.01
C ASP A 304 23.91 2.48 10.01
N ASP A 305 22.95 3.39 10.08
CA ASP A 305 21.51 3.10 10.10
C ASP A 305 20.80 3.35 8.78
N THR A 306 21.53 3.64 7.70
CA THR A 306 21.00 3.84 6.33
C THR A 306 19.91 2.84 5.97
N GLY A 307 18.74 3.36 5.59
CA GLY A 307 17.54 2.60 5.24
C GLY A 307 16.79 2.07 6.46
N GLY A 308 17.00 2.64 7.64
CA GLY A 308 16.31 2.32 8.88
C GLY A 308 16.58 0.90 9.35
N ALA A 309 17.82 0.43 9.26
CA ALA A 309 18.16 -0.96 9.55
C ALA A 309 17.87 -1.34 11.02
N LEU A 310 17.07 -2.37 11.25
CA LEU A 310 16.72 -2.79 12.61
C LEU A 310 17.93 -3.31 13.40
N ASP A 311 18.35 -2.58 14.42
CA ASP A 311 19.34 -3.03 15.41
C ASP A 311 18.67 -3.43 16.74
N ARG A 312 18.75 -4.73 17.06
CA ARG A 312 18.18 -5.31 18.29
C ARG A 312 18.92 -4.90 19.56
N SER A 313 20.12 -4.34 19.46
CA SER A 313 20.88 -3.85 20.61
C SER A 313 20.32 -2.55 21.19
N VAL A 314 19.60 -1.78 20.38
CA VAL A 314 18.97 -0.50 20.75
C VAL A 314 17.44 -0.56 20.75
N SER A 315 16.84 -1.64 20.23
CA SER A 315 15.39 -1.88 20.35
C SER A 315 14.99 -1.99 21.83
N LEU A 316 14.17 -1.03 22.31
CA LEU A 316 13.69 -0.96 23.69
C LEU A 316 12.56 -1.97 23.99
N GLY A 317 12.44 -3.04 23.20
CA GLY A 317 11.52 -4.15 23.45
C GLY A 317 10.04 -3.83 23.19
N ALA A 318 9.74 -2.70 22.56
CA ALA A 318 8.39 -2.30 22.19
C ALA A 318 8.28 -2.25 20.66
N ASN A 319 7.73 -3.32 20.07
CA ASN A 319 7.19 -3.41 18.70
C ASN A 319 7.97 -4.16 17.60
N ASP A 320 8.94 -5.01 17.91
CA ASP A 320 9.59 -5.90 16.92
C ASP A 320 8.74 -7.15 16.52
N TRP A 321 7.49 -6.94 16.10
CA TRP A 321 6.53 -8.01 15.75
C TRP A 321 6.82 -8.64 14.38
N GLY A 322 8.00 -9.25 14.24
CA GLY A 322 8.32 -10.09 13.08
C GLY A 322 9.41 -9.55 12.15
N GLN A 323 10.03 -8.41 12.48
CA GLN A 323 11.22 -7.91 11.81
C GLN A 323 12.46 -8.76 12.10
N ALA A 324 13.31 -8.94 11.09
CA ALA A 324 14.64 -9.53 11.24
C ALA A 324 15.68 -8.50 11.67
N ALA A 325 16.72 -8.94 12.39
CA ALA A 325 17.87 -8.08 12.63
C ALA A 325 18.50 -7.66 11.29
N ASN A 326 18.86 -6.38 11.17
CA ASN A 326 19.32 -5.69 9.96
C ASN A 326 18.28 -5.53 8.84
N GLU A 327 17.01 -5.89 9.03
CA GLU A 327 15.97 -5.61 8.03
C GLU A 327 15.87 -4.09 7.78
N LEU A 328 15.89 -3.68 6.51
CA LEU A 328 15.68 -2.28 6.12
C LEU A 328 14.19 -1.92 6.25
N LEU A 329 13.88 -0.99 7.15
CA LEU A 329 12.50 -0.56 7.42
C LEU A 329 12.12 0.71 6.67
N ALA A 330 13.09 1.45 6.14
CA ALA A 330 12.90 2.61 5.25
C ALA A 330 13.63 2.37 3.91
N PRO A 331 13.20 1.38 3.10
CA PRO A 331 14.04 0.80 2.05
C PRO A 331 14.16 1.62 0.75
N ALA A 332 13.55 2.82 0.66
CA ALA A 332 13.38 3.53 -0.59
C ALA A 332 13.84 5.00 -0.56
N TYR A 333 14.20 5.49 -1.75
CA TYR A 333 14.26 6.91 -2.07
C TYR A 333 12.87 7.36 -2.50
N LEU A 334 12.46 8.56 -2.10
CA LEU A 334 11.18 9.16 -2.47
C LEU A 334 11.40 10.53 -3.10
N GLY A 335 10.73 10.81 -4.22
CA GLY A 335 10.84 12.09 -4.90
C GLY A 335 9.56 12.59 -5.55
N MET A 336 9.57 13.88 -5.90
CA MET A 336 8.57 14.52 -6.75
C MET A 336 9.23 15.31 -7.89
N ALA A 337 8.61 15.26 -9.06
CA ALA A 337 9.01 16.05 -10.20
C ALA A 337 7.81 16.45 -11.07
N PRO A 338 7.90 17.57 -11.80
CA PRO A 338 6.89 17.89 -12.80
C PRO A 338 7.12 17.08 -14.08
N LEU A 339 6.04 16.49 -14.62
CA LEU A 339 6.03 15.81 -15.92
C LEU A 339 5.63 16.77 -17.05
N ALA A 340 4.77 17.75 -16.76
CA ALA A 340 4.38 18.81 -17.68
C ALA A 340 3.78 20.03 -16.96
N TRP A 341 4.07 21.23 -17.46
CA TRP A 341 3.61 22.50 -16.86
C TRP A 341 3.31 23.58 -17.90
N LYS A 342 3.41 23.23 -19.19
CA LYS A 342 3.24 24.17 -20.30
C LYS A 342 2.40 23.51 -21.40
N PRO A 343 1.38 24.21 -21.95
CA PRO A 343 0.59 23.70 -23.06
C PRO A 343 1.40 23.62 -24.37
N PRO A 344 1.03 22.73 -25.31
CA PRO A 344 -0.07 21.75 -25.23
C PRO A 344 0.27 20.57 -24.29
N PHE A 345 -0.75 20.01 -23.63
CA PHE A 345 -0.61 18.84 -22.76
C PHE A 345 -0.99 17.58 -23.55
N ALA A 346 -0.23 16.49 -23.39
CA ALA A 346 -0.32 15.30 -24.24
C ALA A 346 -1.75 14.70 -24.33
N ASN A 347 -2.48 14.70 -23.20
CA ASN A 347 -3.73 13.95 -23.06
C ASN A 347 -4.92 14.88 -22.72
N ASP A 348 -4.78 16.16 -23.05
CA ASP A 348 -5.75 17.17 -22.67
C ASP A 348 -5.73 18.33 -23.67
N ALA A 349 -6.77 18.35 -24.52
CA ALA A 349 -6.97 19.38 -25.54
C ALA A 349 -7.56 20.70 -24.97
N GLY A 350 -7.65 20.84 -23.65
CA GLY A 350 -8.13 22.05 -22.99
C GLY A 350 -7.27 23.27 -23.30
N THR A 351 -7.87 24.45 -23.13
CA THR A 351 -7.16 25.73 -23.25
C THR A 351 -6.59 26.10 -21.88
N TYR A 352 -5.27 26.28 -21.81
CA TYR A 352 -4.56 26.58 -20.57
C TYR A 352 -3.64 27.79 -20.74
N VAL A 353 -3.52 28.60 -19.69
CA VAL A 353 -2.51 29.65 -19.59
C VAL A 353 -1.15 29.04 -19.27
N ALA A 354 -0.10 29.57 -19.89
CA ALA A 354 1.27 29.17 -19.61
C ALA A 354 1.85 29.99 -18.44
N PRO A 355 2.71 29.40 -17.60
CA PRO A 355 3.45 30.17 -16.61
C PRO A 355 4.48 31.08 -17.28
N LYS A 356 4.91 32.12 -16.58
CA LYS A 356 6.03 32.98 -16.99
C LYS A 356 7.34 32.29 -16.62
N GLY A 357 8.22 32.09 -17.62
CA GLY A 357 9.56 31.52 -17.41
C GLY A 357 9.58 29.98 -17.30
N ASP A 358 10.74 29.46 -16.91
CA ASP A 358 10.93 28.02 -16.65
C ASP A 358 10.34 27.63 -15.29
N GLN A 359 10.00 26.36 -15.11
CA GLN A 359 9.33 25.84 -13.90
C GLN A 359 10.03 24.58 -13.38
N PRO A 360 9.88 24.22 -12.09
CA PRO A 360 9.29 25.02 -11.01
C PRO A 360 10.06 26.33 -10.83
N GLN A 361 9.36 27.41 -10.48
CA GLN A 361 9.97 28.71 -10.27
C GLN A 361 10.91 28.71 -9.06
N SER A 362 10.54 27.97 -8.01
CA SER A 362 11.39 27.78 -6.85
C SER A 362 11.19 26.42 -6.20
N ALA A 363 12.21 26.00 -5.45
CA ALA A 363 12.14 24.90 -4.50
C ALA A 363 12.61 25.41 -3.14
N HIS A 364 11.99 24.92 -2.07
CA HIS A 364 12.33 25.34 -0.71
C HIS A 364 12.30 24.17 0.27
N TRP A 365 12.99 24.35 1.38
CA TRP A 365 13.05 23.46 2.52
C TRP A 365 13.03 24.26 3.81
N TRP A 366 12.29 23.76 4.79
CA TRP A 366 12.20 24.37 6.12
C TRP A 366 12.41 23.32 7.19
N LYS A 367 13.33 23.62 8.11
CA LYS A 367 13.70 22.71 9.17
C LYS A 367 12.52 22.44 10.09
N ILE A 368 12.29 21.17 10.40
CA ILE A 368 11.26 20.73 11.33
C ILE A 368 11.95 20.27 12.60
N THR A 369 11.91 21.10 13.65
CA THR A 369 12.50 20.76 14.95
C THR A 369 11.59 19.84 15.76
N ASN A 370 10.28 20.07 15.74
CA ASN A 370 9.27 19.16 16.30
C ASN A 370 7.87 19.44 15.74
N LEU A 371 6.84 18.76 16.27
CA LEU A 371 5.44 18.91 15.82
C LEU A 371 4.98 20.36 15.81
N GLN A 372 5.41 21.14 16.80
CA GLN A 372 4.98 22.51 17.07
C GLN A 372 6.00 23.55 16.59
N VAL A 373 7.26 23.14 16.36
CA VAL A 373 8.37 24.02 15.99
C VAL A 373 8.90 23.59 14.63
N THR A 374 8.44 24.28 13.60
CA THR A 374 8.90 24.16 12.20
C THR A 374 9.21 25.56 11.66
N ASP A 375 10.16 25.68 10.75
CA ASP A 375 10.44 26.94 10.06
C ASP A 375 9.49 27.17 8.87
N GLU A 376 8.70 26.16 8.51
CA GLU A 376 7.69 26.23 7.44
C GLU A 376 6.71 27.38 7.71
N PRO A 377 6.43 28.27 6.75
CA PRO A 377 5.44 29.33 6.96
C PRO A 377 4.08 28.70 7.32
N THR A 378 3.30 29.31 8.21
CA THR A 378 1.94 28.83 8.54
C THR A 378 0.98 29.98 8.72
N ASN A 379 -0.30 29.77 8.41
CA ASN A 379 -1.37 30.76 8.63
C ASN A 379 -1.52 31.19 10.11
N SER A 380 -1.08 30.35 11.04
CA SER A 380 -1.07 30.64 12.48
C SER A 380 0.07 31.56 12.92
N ARG A 381 1.15 31.67 12.14
CA ARG A 381 2.38 32.40 12.51
C ARG A 381 2.77 33.49 11.53
N ASN A 382 2.23 33.45 10.32
CA ASN A 382 2.62 34.31 9.22
C ASN A 382 1.38 34.94 8.60
N THR A 383 1.54 36.17 8.10
CA THR A 383 0.53 36.80 7.25
C THR A 383 0.57 36.22 5.83
N ASP A 384 -0.52 36.35 5.08
CA ASP A 384 -0.59 35.94 3.67
C ASP A 384 0.58 36.51 2.85
N ALA A 385 0.99 37.76 3.11
CA ALA A 385 2.16 38.38 2.45
C ALA A 385 3.50 37.69 2.79
N GLN A 386 3.69 37.29 4.04
CA GLN A 386 4.90 36.56 4.46
C GLN A 386 4.93 35.14 3.89
N MET A 387 3.78 34.46 3.87
CA MET A 387 3.62 33.12 3.27
C MET A 387 3.91 33.16 1.76
N TYR A 388 3.33 34.14 1.06
CA TYR A 388 3.57 34.39 -0.35
C TYR A 388 5.06 34.61 -0.64
N ALA A 389 5.70 35.50 0.11
CA ALA A 389 7.12 35.81 -0.07
C ALA A 389 8.02 34.59 0.19
N ALA A 390 7.71 33.76 1.20
CA ALA A 390 8.47 32.57 1.53
C ALA A 390 8.45 31.52 0.41
N LEU A 391 7.30 31.32 -0.24
CA LEU A 391 7.15 30.31 -1.29
C LEU A 391 7.60 30.77 -2.68
N THR A 392 7.71 32.08 -2.91
CA THR A 392 8.11 32.66 -4.20
C THR A 392 9.55 33.16 -4.22
N ALA A 393 10.26 33.06 -3.11
CA ALA A 393 11.67 33.42 -3.00
C ALA A 393 12.55 32.57 -3.96
N PRO A 394 13.78 33.02 -4.28
CA PRO A 394 14.71 32.20 -5.05
C PRO A 394 15.09 30.92 -4.32
N THR A 395 15.20 29.82 -5.06
CA THR A 395 15.65 28.52 -4.54
C THR A 395 16.96 28.64 -3.77
N PRO A 396 17.02 28.21 -2.49
CA PRO A 396 18.27 28.21 -1.73
C PRO A 396 19.24 27.13 -2.25
N ALA A 397 20.43 27.05 -1.63
CA ALA A 397 21.30 25.87 -1.77
C ALA A 397 20.75 24.70 -0.93
N ASP A 398 20.82 23.47 -1.46
CA ASP A 398 20.41 22.23 -0.78
C ASP A 398 20.96 22.21 0.66
N PRO A 399 20.20 21.69 1.65
CA PRO A 399 20.68 21.54 3.02
C PRO A 399 22.02 20.80 3.08
N THR A 400 22.92 21.27 3.95
CA THR A 400 24.22 20.62 4.15
C THR A 400 24.24 19.68 5.36
N ASP A 401 23.31 19.88 6.29
CA ASP A 401 23.04 19.01 7.42
C ASP A 401 21.91 18.03 7.11
N VAL A 402 22.02 16.83 7.68
CA VAL A 402 20.93 15.86 7.71
C VAL A 402 20.02 16.20 8.89
N ASP A 403 18.74 16.40 8.62
CA ASP A 403 17.70 16.75 9.60
C ASP A 403 16.33 16.59 8.93
N ALA A 404 15.21 16.78 9.63
CA ALA A 404 13.90 16.67 9.01
C ALA A 404 13.46 18.00 8.39
N TYR A 405 13.01 17.99 7.12
CA TYR A 405 12.62 19.19 6.38
C TYR A 405 11.23 19.07 5.73
N ALA A 406 10.40 20.10 5.95
CA ALA A 406 9.28 20.39 5.07
C ALA A 406 9.85 20.85 3.74
N ASN A 407 9.22 20.51 2.62
CA ASN A 407 9.72 20.88 1.30
C ASN A 407 8.61 21.38 0.39
N ALA A 408 8.95 22.18 -0.62
CA ALA A 408 7.98 22.66 -1.60
C ALA A 408 8.57 22.82 -2.99
N LEU A 409 7.71 22.62 -4.00
CA LEU A 409 7.90 23.12 -5.36
C LEU A 409 6.82 24.16 -5.68
N THR A 410 7.23 25.36 -6.08
CA THR A 410 6.33 26.46 -6.42
C THR A 410 6.33 26.72 -7.93
N PHE A 411 5.14 26.85 -8.49
CA PHE A 411 4.90 27.05 -9.91
C PHE A 411 4.23 28.40 -10.18
N GLY A 412 4.69 29.13 -11.19
CA GLY A 412 4.19 30.45 -11.57
C GLY A 412 5.32 31.44 -11.87
N PRO A 413 5.03 32.74 -11.97
CA PRO A 413 3.69 33.33 -11.90
C PRO A 413 2.85 33.02 -13.16
N TYR A 414 1.53 33.02 -12.98
CA TYR A 414 0.53 32.99 -14.04
C TYR A 414 -0.25 34.31 -14.10
N ASP A 415 -0.60 34.74 -15.31
CA ASP A 415 -1.68 35.70 -15.54
C ASP A 415 -2.97 34.91 -15.79
N MET A 416 -4.01 35.17 -15.01
CA MET A 416 -5.28 34.43 -15.05
C MET A 416 -6.47 35.40 -15.05
N ALA A 417 -7.11 35.57 -16.21
CA ALA A 417 -8.40 36.23 -16.33
C ALA A 417 -9.53 35.33 -15.79
N PRO A 418 -10.74 35.87 -15.53
CA PRO A 418 -11.91 35.06 -15.17
C PRO A 418 -12.13 33.91 -16.16
N GLY A 419 -12.18 32.67 -15.65
CA GLY A 419 -12.37 31.45 -16.41
C GLY A 419 -11.09 30.82 -16.97
N ASP A 420 -9.93 31.49 -16.90
CA ASP A 420 -8.66 30.92 -17.33
C ASP A 420 -8.26 29.73 -16.46
N LYS A 421 -7.54 28.78 -17.06
CA LYS A 421 -7.08 27.54 -16.41
C LYS A 421 -5.58 27.40 -16.53
N ALA A 422 -4.89 27.09 -15.44
CA ALA A 422 -3.51 26.61 -15.43
C ALA A 422 -3.50 25.10 -15.16
N LYS A 423 -2.56 24.37 -15.76
CA LYS A 423 -2.42 22.93 -15.53
C LYS A 423 -0.98 22.56 -15.21
N ILE A 424 -0.81 21.68 -14.23
CA ILE A 424 0.47 21.13 -13.79
C ILE A 424 0.29 19.62 -13.62
N VAL A 425 1.18 18.83 -14.21
CA VAL A 425 1.23 17.38 -14.06
C VAL A 425 2.48 17.05 -13.27
N MET A 426 2.29 16.41 -12.13
CA MET A 426 3.32 16.01 -11.18
C MET A 426 3.38 14.49 -11.09
N VAL A 427 4.50 13.98 -10.60
CA VAL A 427 4.64 12.60 -10.16
C VAL A 427 5.22 12.55 -8.76
N TYR A 428 4.67 11.69 -7.91
CA TYR A 428 5.39 11.14 -6.76
C TYR A 428 5.97 9.79 -7.18
N VAL A 429 7.24 9.55 -6.89
CA VAL A 429 7.96 8.37 -7.38
C VAL A 429 8.90 7.83 -6.29
N ALA A 430 8.96 6.51 -6.17
CA ALA A 430 9.86 5.84 -5.25
C ALA A 430 10.83 4.92 -6.00
N GLY A 431 11.94 4.58 -5.37
CA GLY A 431 12.90 3.61 -5.90
C GLY A 431 13.69 2.92 -4.82
N ALA A 432 13.91 1.63 -4.97
CA ALA A 432 14.65 0.80 -4.02
C ALA A 432 15.75 0.01 -4.71
N GLY A 433 16.75 -0.44 -3.95
CA GLY A 433 17.81 -1.31 -4.48
C GLY A 433 17.31 -2.65 -5.00
N ALA A 434 16.11 -3.06 -4.60
CA ALA A 434 15.44 -4.28 -5.01
C ALA A 434 15.19 -4.40 -6.52
N ASP A 435 15.04 -3.27 -7.22
CA ASP A 435 14.82 -3.20 -8.67
C ASP A 435 15.91 -3.86 -9.49
N PHE A 436 17.13 -3.87 -8.96
CA PHE A 436 18.31 -4.42 -9.62
C PHE A 436 18.52 -5.90 -9.30
N ARG A 437 17.57 -6.53 -8.63
CA ARG A 437 17.62 -7.96 -8.30
C ARG A 437 16.61 -8.75 -9.12
N GLU A 438 17.09 -9.84 -9.69
CA GLU A 438 16.24 -10.91 -10.19
C GLU A 438 16.18 -11.99 -9.11
N GLN A 439 14.98 -12.45 -8.73
CA GLN A 439 14.86 -13.54 -7.79
C GLN A 439 15.16 -14.87 -8.49
N THR A 440 16.35 -15.43 -8.24
CA THR A 440 16.61 -16.85 -8.46
C THR A 440 16.09 -17.64 -7.27
N TRP A 441 15.28 -18.66 -7.53
CA TRP A 441 14.91 -19.62 -6.50
C TRP A 441 16.16 -20.26 -5.88
N GLY A 442 16.05 -20.67 -4.61
CA GLY A 442 17.16 -21.16 -3.77
C GLY A 442 18.22 -22.02 -4.46
N ALA A 443 19.44 -22.02 -3.89
CA ALA A 443 20.66 -22.61 -4.45
C ALA A 443 20.42 -23.91 -5.24
N GLY A 444 20.37 -23.81 -6.58
CA GLY A 444 20.24 -24.95 -7.50
C GLY A 444 19.15 -24.85 -8.57
N TYR A 445 18.27 -23.85 -8.55
CA TYR A 445 17.27 -23.66 -9.62
C TYR A 445 17.89 -22.98 -10.85
N THR A 446 17.89 -23.69 -11.98
CA THR A 446 18.37 -23.19 -13.29
C THR A 446 17.22 -22.86 -14.25
N GLY A 447 15.99 -22.75 -13.74
CA GLY A 447 14.85 -22.34 -14.56
C GLY A 447 14.89 -20.84 -14.90
N PRO A 448 13.92 -20.33 -15.68
CA PRO A 448 13.83 -18.92 -16.00
C PRO A 448 13.85 -18.11 -14.71
N LYS A 449 14.69 -17.07 -14.66
CA LYS A 449 14.63 -16.10 -13.57
C LYS A 449 13.26 -15.44 -13.64
N VAL A 450 12.46 -15.59 -12.58
CA VAL A 450 11.11 -15.01 -12.53
C VAL A 450 11.25 -13.65 -11.89
N ASN A 451 10.79 -12.61 -12.58
CA ASN A 451 10.71 -11.29 -11.98
C ASN A 451 9.42 -11.23 -11.15
N MET A 452 9.56 -11.32 -9.84
CA MET A 452 8.47 -11.42 -8.86
C MET A 452 7.68 -10.10 -8.65
N GLY A 453 7.77 -9.16 -9.59
CA GLY A 453 7.41 -7.76 -9.38
C GLY A 453 8.30 -7.11 -8.30
N ILE A 454 8.37 -5.77 -8.32
CA ILE A 454 9.21 -5.03 -7.37
C ILE A 454 8.75 -5.27 -5.92
N ALA A 455 7.44 -5.40 -5.67
CA ALA A 455 6.88 -5.67 -4.35
C ALA A 455 7.43 -6.94 -3.68
N GLY A 456 7.49 -8.05 -4.42
CA GLY A 456 8.01 -9.32 -3.92
C GLY A 456 9.53 -9.28 -3.72
N ASN A 457 10.24 -8.62 -4.62
CA ASN A 457 11.69 -8.41 -4.51
C ASN A 457 12.04 -7.51 -3.33
N LEU A 458 11.26 -6.46 -3.05
CA LEU A 458 11.54 -5.45 -2.04
C LEU A 458 11.63 -6.02 -0.64
N ASN A 459 10.67 -6.85 -0.23
CA ASN A 459 10.70 -7.48 1.10
C ASN A 459 11.76 -8.58 1.21
N ALA A 460 11.99 -9.35 0.14
CA ALA A 460 13.08 -10.34 0.14
C ALA A 460 14.44 -9.64 0.29
N TRP A 461 14.62 -8.50 -0.38
CA TRP A 461 15.83 -7.71 -0.37
C TRP A 461 16.02 -6.94 0.94
N SER A 462 14.97 -6.33 1.50
CA SER A 462 15.06 -5.57 2.75
C SER A 462 15.56 -6.43 3.91
N LEU A 463 15.17 -7.71 3.97
CA LEU A 463 15.64 -8.69 4.94
C LEU A 463 17.15 -8.96 4.91
N LEU A 464 17.84 -8.59 3.83
CA LEU A 464 19.29 -8.74 3.71
C LEU A 464 20.07 -7.61 4.38
N GLY A 465 19.45 -6.45 4.61
CA GLY A 465 20.12 -5.30 5.23
C GLY A 465 21.25 -4.70 4.40
N ASP A 466 21.21 -4.82 3.07
CA ASP A 466 22.32 -4.41 2.20
C ASP A 466 22.29 -2.89 1.90
N ARG A 467 22.99 -2.13 2.74
CA ARG A 467 23.10 -0.67 2.66
C ARG A 467 23.93 -0.18 1.47
N ALA A 468 24.80 -1.03 0.92
CA ALA A 468 25.52 -0.68 -0.30
C ALA A 468 24.57 -0.68 -1.50
N GLU A 469 23.66 -1.65 -1.56
CA GLU A 469 22.63 -1.70 -2.58
C GLU A 469 21.49 -0.71 -2.36
N PHE A 470 21.24 -0.28 -1.12
CA PHE A 470 20.23 0.75 -0.83
C PHE A 470 20.43 2.00 -1.70
N LYS A 471 21.69 2.41 -1.91
CA LYS A 471 22.04 3.57 -2.75
C LYS A 471 21.62 3.43 -4.21
N LYS A 472 21.43 2.20 -4.72
CA LYS A 472 20.89 1.97 -6.06
C LYS A 472 19.42 2.42 -6.16
N GLY A 473 18.73 2.61 -5.03
CA GLY A 473 17.39 3.19 -4.99
C GLY A 473 17.29 4.57 -5.63
N GLU A 474 18.38 5.37 -5.61
CA GLU A 474 18.45 6.65 -6.33
C GLU A 474 18.31 6.41 -7.85
N ASP A 475 19.07 5.45 -8.40
CA ASP A 475 19.00 5.11 -9.82
C ASP A 475 17.63 4.54 -10.21
N ALA A 476 17.05 3.66 -9.37
CA ALA A 476 15.71 3.11 -9.54
C ALA A 476 14.64 4.21 -9.60
N MET A 477 14.67 5.16 -8.67
CA MET A 477 13.72 6.28 -8.61
C MET A 477 13.77 7.12 -9.90
N PHE A 478 14.96 7.38 -10.43
CA PHE A 478 15.10 8.11 -11.70
C PHE A 478 14.69 7.26 -12.92
N ASN A 479 14.84 5.94 -12.88
CA ASN A 479 14.28 5.05 -13.90
C ASN A 479 12.74 5.10 -13.88
N HIS A 480 12.13 5.07 -12.70
CA HIS A 480 10.68 5.22 -12.53
C HIS A 480 10.16 6.59 -12.95
N LEU A 481 10.91 7.67 -12.69
CA LEU A 481 10.60 8.99 -13.25
C LEU A 481 10.54 8.96 -14.78
N ALA A 482 11.49 8.28 -15.43
CA ALA A 482 11.50 8.15 -16.88
C ALA A 482 10.30 7.34 -17.40
N LYS A 483 9.89 6.28 -16.69
CA LYS A 483 8.68 5.50 -17.01
C LYS A 483 7.40 6.33 -16.83
N ALA A 484 7.31 7.13 -15.77
CA ALA A 484 6.18 8.06 -15.56
C ALA A 484 6.10 9.14 -16.64
N GLN A 485 7.24 9.71 -17.02
CA GLN A 485 7.31 10.68 -18.12
C GLN A 485 6.91 10.05 -19.45
N PHE A 486 7.34 8.81 -19.71
CA PHE A 486 6.91 8.04 -20.88
C PHE A 486 5.39 7.83 -20.89
N ALA A 487 4.83 7.32 -19.79
CA ALA A 487 3.38 7.09 -19.67
C ALA A 487 2.60 8.39 -19.93
N TYR A 488 3.01 9.50 -19.33
CA TYR A 488 2.38 10.80 -19.57
C TYR A 488 2.46 11.23 -21.04
N ASN A 489 3.66 11.19 -21.63
CA ASN A 489 3.88 11.59 -23.02
C ASN A 489 3.10 10.74 -24.02
N ASN A 490 2.85 9.47 -23.66
CA ASN A 490 2.21 8.50 -24.53
C ASN A 490 0.72 8.29 -24.25
N GLY A 491 -0.05 9.31 -23.87
CA GLY A 491 -1.49 9.06 -23.75
C GLY A 491 -1.95 8.44 -22.43
N TYR A 492 -1.03 8.06 -21.54
CA TYR A 492 -1.22 7.01 -20.52
C TYR A 492 -1.43 5.60 -21.09
N ASP A 493 -1.17 5.42 -22.39
CA ASP A 493 -1.16 4.13 -23.06
C ASP A 493 0.22 3.50 -22.82
N VAL A 494 0.25 2.38 -22.10
CA VAL A 494 1.45 1.69 -21.65
C VAL A 494 1.28 0.20 -21.94
N PRO A 495 2.36 -0.58 -22.11
CA PRO A 495 2.25 -2.01 -22.33
C PRO A 495 1.36 -2.68 -21.27
N ASP A 496 0.28 -3.31 -21.72
CA ASP A 496 -0.72 -3.85 -20.80
C ASP A 496 -0.27 -5.13 -20.11
N ALA A 497 -0.32 -5.10 -18.78
CA ALA A 497 -0.15 -6.32 -18.00
C ALA A 497 -1.40 -7.21 -18.12
N PRO A 498 -1.24 -8.54 -18.14
CA PRO A 498 -2.35 -9.49 -18.08
C PRO A 498 -3.30 -9.22 -16.91
N PRO A 499 -4.60 -9.50 -17.09
CA PRO A 499 -5.61 -9.07 -16.13
C PRO A 499 -5.56 -9.81 -14.80
N ASP A 500 -6.05 -9.12 -13.77
CA ASP A 500 -6.23 -9.68 -12.43
C ASP A 500 -7.17 -10.89 -12.44
N VAL A 501 -6.94 -11.81 -11.50
CA VAL A 501 -7.69 -13.05 -11.39
C VAL A 501 -8.51 -13.07 -10.11
N LYS A 502 -9.83 -13.25 -10.25
CA LYS A 502 -10.70 -13.41 -9.10
C LYS A 502 -10.48 -14.77 -8.45
N GLN A 503 -10.00 -14.74 -7.22
CA GLN A 503 -9.64 -15.93 -6.47
C GLN A 503 -10.63 -16.24 -5.34
N THR A 504 -10.74 -17.52 -5.00
CA THR A 504 -11.52 -18.02 -3.87
C THR A 504 -10.65 -18.94 -3.03
N GLN A 505 -10.73 -18.80 -1.71
CA GLN A 505 -9.94 -19.59 -0.77
C GLN A 505 -10.83 -20.55 0.01
N SER A 506 -10.30 -21.72 0.32
CA SER A 506 -10.96 -22.70 1.20
C SER A 506 -9.94 -23.64 1.84
N SER A 507 -10.41 -24.51 2.73
CA SER A 507 -9.61 -25.63 3.24
C SER A 507 -10.03 -26.93 2.58
N THR A 508 -9.08 -27.82 2.31
CA THR A 508 -9.39 -29.20 1.92
C THR A 508 -9.85 -30.00 3.14
N PRO A 509 -10.48 -31.17 2.96
CA PRO A 509 -10.80 -32.07 4.07
C PRO A 509 -9.60 -32.47 4.92
N GLU A 510 -8.39 -32.48 4.34
CA GLU A 510 -7.14 -32.80 5.04
C GLU A 510 -6.55 -31.60 5.82
N GLY A 511 -7.18 -30.42 5.75
CA GLY A 511 -6.71 -29.20 6.40
C GLY A 511 -5.57 -28.51 5.66
N ASN A 512 -5.43 -28.76 4.35
CA ASN A 512 -4.57 -27.99 3.48
C ASN A 512 -5.30 -26.76 2.96
N PHE A 513 -4.54 -25.72 2.61
CA PHE A 513 -5.02 -24.53 1.95
C PHE A 513 -5.32 -24.82 0.47
N GLN A 514 -6.40 -24.24 -0.02
CA GLN A 514 -6.83 -24.34 -1.40
C GLN A 514 -7.14 -22.95 -1.94
N VAL A 515 -6.63 -22.64 -3.14
CA VAL A 515 -6.98 -21.46 -3.92
C VAL A 515 -7.61 -21.91 -5.23
N ALA A 516 -8.67 -21.25 -5.66
CA ALA A 516 -9.33 -21.58 -6.91
C ALA A 516 -9.87 -20.35 -7.62
N TRP A 517 -9.83 -20.36 -8.94
CA TRP A 517 -10.24 -19.27 -9.82
C TRP A 517 -10.91 -19.80 -11.09
N THR A 518 -11.69 -18.95 -11.74
CA THR A 518 -12.34 -19.25 -13.01
C THR A 518 -11.39 -18.96 -14.17
N ASN A 519 -11.71 -19.52 -15.34
CA ASN A 519 -10.94 -19.32 -16.56
C ASN A 519 -11.32 -18.04 -17.34
N GLU A 520 -11.88 -17.04 -16.67
CA GLU A 520 -12.36 -15.80 -17.30
C GLU A 520 -11.25 -15.08 -18.08
N ALA A 521 -10.02 -15.11 -17.56
CA ALA A 521 -8.87 -14.51 -18.22
C ALA A 521 -8.40 -15.29 -19.47
N ASP A 522 -8.71 -16.59 -19.63
CA ASP A 522 -8.20 -17.41 -20.76
C ASP A 522 -8.54 -16.78 -22.13
N SER A 523 -9.65 -16.05 -22.22
CA SER A 523 -10.14 -15.38 -23.42
C SER A 523 -10.02 -13.85 -23.37
N ALA A 524 -9.23 -13.31 -22.44
CA ALA A 524 -8.94 -11.88 -22.41
C ALA A 524 -8.24 -11.46 -23.71
N VAL A 525 -8.63 -10.32 -24.26
CA VAL A 525 -8.12 -9.80 -25.52
C VAL A 525 -7.23 -8.62 -25.20
N ASN A 526 -5.93 -8.79 -25.41
CA ASN A 526 -4.95 -7.73 -25.22
C ASN A 526 -5.19 -6.61 -26.25
N PRO A 527 -5.51 -5.39 -25.80
CA PRO A 527 -5.90 -4.27 -26.66
C PRO A 527 -4.74 -3.71 -27.50
N ASP A 528 -3.48 -3.95 -27.11
CA ASP A 528 -2.27 -3.61 -27.89
C ASP A 528 -2.13 -4.38 -29.21
N TYR A 529 -2.89 -5.47 -29.38
CA TYR A 529 -2.72 -6.41 -30.51
C TYR A 529 -4.04 -6.74 -31.20
N ALA A 530 -3.96 -7.36 -32.39
CA ALA A 530 -5.13 -7.76 -33.17
C ALA A 530 -5.14 -9.26 -33.50
N GLY A 531 -6.33 -9.79 -33.77
CA GLY A 531 -6.52 -11.17 -34.22
C GLY A 531 -6.05 -12.23 -33.23
N ALA A 532 -5.36 -13.26 -33.70
CA ALA A 532 -4.88 -14.35 -32.86
C ALA A 532 -3.80 -13.91 -31.86
N GLU A 533 -3.03 -12.87 -32.20
CA GLU A 533 -1.97 -12.33 -31.34
C GLU A 533 -2.54 -11.68 -30.07
N ALA A 534 -3.72 -11.08 -30.15
CA ALA A 534 -4.41 -10.48 -29.00
C ALA A 534 -4.88 -11.50 -27.94
N ASN A 535 -4.97 -12.79 -28.30
CA ASN A 535 -5.30 -13.86 -27.34
C ASN A 535 -4.01 -14.41 -26.74
N ASP A 536 -3.39 -13.61 -25.87
CA ASP A 536 -2.01 -13.80 -25.45
C ASP A 536 -1.84 -14.45 -24.08
N ILE A 537 -2.91 -14.68 -23.31
CA ILE A 537 -2.80 -15.38 -22.03
C ILE A 537 -2.19 -16.77 -22.23
N ALA A 538 -1.10 -17.04 -21.51
CA ALA A 538 -0.34 -18.28 -21.57
C ALA A 538 -0.72 -19.23 -20.43
N GLY A 539 -1.04 -18.68 -19.26
CA GLY A 539 -1.44 -19.45 -18.09
C GLY A 539 -1.50 -18.61 -16.83
N TYR A 540 -1.39 -19.30 -15.70
CA TYR A 540 -1.44 -18.73 -14.37
C TYR A 540 -0.23 -19.16 -13.54
N ARG A 541 0.28 -18.24 -12.72
CA ARG A 541 1.30 -18.52 -11.70
C ARG A 541 0.70 -18.34 -10.32
N VAL A 542 0.99 -19.28 -9.43
CA VAL A 542 0.53 -19.28 -8.03
C VAL A 542 1.73 -19.00 -7.13
N TYR A 543 1.62 -17.93 -6.34
CA TYR A 543 2.63 -17.57 -5.37
C TYR A 543 2.11 -17.72 -3.94
N ARG A 544 3.02 -18.10 -3.04
CA ARG A 544 2.79 -18.23 -1.60
C ARG A 544 3.76 -17.30 -0.88
N ALA A 545 3.32 -16.49 0.07
CA ALA A 545 4.25 -15.69 0.85
C ALA A 545 5.01 -16.58 1.85
N GLN A 546 6.31 -16.36 1.99
CA GLN A 546 7.14 -17.09 2.95
C GLN A 546 6.89 -16.59 4.37
N ARG A 547 7.07 -17.49 5.33
CA ARG A 547 7.30 -17.08 6.71
C ARG A 547 8.67 -16.44 6.83
N THR A 548 8.77 -15.39 7.64
CA THR A 548 10.07 -14.79 7.92
C THR A 548 10.93 -15.77 8.73
N ASN A 549 12.25 -15.62 8.63
CA ASN A 549 13.21 -16.40 9.42
C ASN A 549 13.09 -16.16 10.93
N THR A 550 12.31 -15.16 11.35
CA THR A 550 12.01 -14.85 12.75
C THR A 550 10.77 -15.58 13.28
N GLY A 551 10.12 -16.40 12.45
CA GLY A 551 8.89 -17.09 12.79
C GLY A 551 7.65 -16.22 12.74
N ALA A 552 7.74 -15.02 12.17
CA ALA A 552 6.56 -14.20 11.95
C ALA A 552 5.63 -14.86 10.93
N PRO A 553 4.30 -14.65 11.03
CA PRO A 553 3.39 -14.99 9.96
C PRO A 553 3.85 -14.39 8.63
N PRO A 554 3.51 -15.04 7.49
CA PRO A 554 3.75 -14.48 6.18
C PRO A 554 3.03 -13.14 6.02
N ARG A 555 3.52 -12.29 5.12
CA ARG A 555 2.99 -10.95 4.86
C ARG A 555 2.36 -10.88 3.46
N GLU A 556 1.38 -10.01 3.31
CA GLU A 556 0.65 -9.69 2.08
C GLU A 556 1.50 -9.01 1.00
N ILE A 557 2.70 -8.55 1.36
CA ILE A 557 3.69 -7.97 0.43
C ILE A 557 4.86 -8.93 0.16
N GLY A 558 4.84 -10.13 0.73
CA GLY A 558 5.88 -11.14 0.57
C GLY A 558 6.89 -11.19 1.73
N PRO A 559 8.08 -11.80 1.52
CA PRO A 559 8.60 -12.28 0.25
C PRO A 559 7.76 -13.42 -0.34
N TRP A 560 7.67 -13.45 -1.67
CA TRP A 560 6.78 -14.34 -2.41
C TRP A 560 7.54 -15.49 -3.07
N ASP A 561 6.88 -16.64 -3.08
CA ASP A 561 7.41 -17.89 -3.59
C ASP A 561 6.48 -18.44 -4.70
N LEU A 562 6.98 -18.62 -5.94
CA LEU A 562 6.32 -19.40 -6.99
C LEU A 562 6.19 -20.87 -6.57
N VAL A 563 4.96 -21.31 -6.31
CA VAL A 563 4.67 -22.69 -5.86
C VAL A 563 4.05 -23.55 -6.95
N ASP A 564 3.44 -22.94 -7.97
CA ASP A 564 2.91 -23.67 -9.13
C ASP A 564 2.73 -22.77 -10.36
N GLU A 565 2.70 -23.40 -11.53
CA GLU A 565 2.33 -22.77 -12.80
C GLU A 565 1.38 -23.69 -13.57
N ALA A 566 0.30 -23.15 -14.12
CA ALA A 566 -0.70 -23.89 -14.87
C ALA A 566 -0.94 -23.21 -16.23
N PRO A 567 -0.67 -23.89 -17.36
CA PRO A 567 -1.01 -23.35 -18.68
C PRO A 567 -2.52 -23.24 -18.88
N VAL A 568 -2.94 -22.33 -19.77
CA VAL A 568 -4.36 -22.18 -20.17
C VAL A 568 -4.97 -23.54 -20.56
N GLY A 569 -6.10 -23.86 -19.94
CA GLY A 569 -6.89 -25.06 -20.14
C GLY A 569 -6.25 -26.36 -19.65
N LYS A 570 -5.18 -26.30 -18.84
CA LYS A 570 -4.38 -27.48 -18.44
C LYS A 570 -4.09 -27.51 -16.95
N ASN A 571 -3.73 -28.70 -16.47
CA ASN A 571 -3.24 -28.89 -15.11
C ASN A 571 -1.82 -28.33 -14.97
N GLY A 572 -1.51 -27.78 -13.79
CA GLY A 572 -0.16 -27.53 -13.29
C GLY A 572 0.39 -28.73 -12.52
N ARG A 573 1.38 -28.50 -11.65
CA ARG A 573 1.95 -29.53 -10.76
C ARG A 573 0.97 -29.92 -9.64
N SER A 574 0.35 -28.92 -9.04
CA SER A 574 -0.62 -29.07 -7.94
C SER A 574 -1.97 -28.42 -8.25
N THR A 575 -2.06 -27.71 -9.38
CA THR A 575 -3.27 -27.08 -9.91
C THR A 575 -3.99 -28.03 -10.86
N THR A 576 -5.28 -28.24 -10.65
CA THR A 576 -6.15 -28.99 -11.57
C THR A 576 -7.09 -28.06 -12.31
N PHE A 577 -7.27 -28.27 -13.62
CA PHE A 577 -8.27 -27.60 -14.43
C PHE A 577 -9.43 -28.54 -14.77
N SER A 578 -10.66 -28.14 -14.45
CA SER A 578 -11.86 -28.89 -14.78
C SER A 578 -13.08 -27.96 -14.89
N GLY A 579 -13.87 -28.12 -15.97
CA GLY A 579 -15.17 -27.46 -16.12
C GLY A 579 -15.14 -25.93 -15.96
N ASN A 580 -14.09 -25.27 -16.44
CA ASN A 580 -13.83 -23.82 -16.36
C ASN A 580 -13.24 -23.30 -15.04
N ARG A 581 -12.77 -24.20 -14.17
CA ARG A 581 -12.19 -23.84 -12.87
C ARG A 581 -10.80 -24.43 -12.71
N TYR A 582 -9.87 -23.59 -12.27
CA TYR A 582 -8.57 -24.01 -11.75
C TYR A 582 -8.66 -24.13 -10.24
N THR A 583 -8.06 -25.18 -9.68
CA THR A 583 -7.97 -25.40 -8.23
C THR A 583 -6.54 -25.81 -7.89
N PHE A 584 -5.84 -24.97 -7.14
CA PHE A 584 -4.55 -25.26 -6.54
C PHE A 584 -4.73 -25.72 -5.10
N VAL A 585 -4.07 -26.82 -4.74
CA VAL A 585 -3.98 -27.32 -3.36
C VAL A 585 -2.53 -27.26 -2.90
N ASP A 586 -2.25 -26.48 -1.86
CA ASP A 586 -0.93 -26.49 -1.25
C ASP A 586 -0.82 -27.68 -0.28
N LYS A 587 -0.26 -28.79 -0.77
CA LYS A 587 -0.04 -30.00 0.04
C LYS A 587 1.00 -29.80 1.15
N GLU A 588 1.79 -28.74 1.10
CA GLU A 588 2.78 -28.39 2.13
C GLU A 588 2.18 -27.49 3.22
N SER A 589 1.03 -26.86 2.95
CA SER A 589 0.32 -26.06 3.95
C SER A 589 -0.25 -26.93 5.07
N VAL A 590 -0.39 -26.34 6.25
CA VAL A 590 -0.68 -27.05 7.49
C VAL A 590 -1.81 -26.36 8.26
N ALA A 591 -2.73 -27.14 8.82
CA ALA A 591 -3.87 -26.66 9.57
C ALA A 591 -3.49 -25.69 10.71
N GLY A 592 -4.20 -24.58 10.79
CA GLY A 592 -4.02 -23.52 11.78
C GLY A 592 -2.83 -22.60 11.55
N PHE A 593 -1.99 -22.86 10.54
CA PHE A 593 -0.89 -21.97 10.15
C PHE A 593 -1.40 -20.95 9.14
N THR A 594 -0.99 -19.70 9.31
CA THR A 594 -1.35 -18.63 8.39
C THR A 594 -0.56 -18.70 7.08
N TYR A 595 -1.25 -18.45 5.96
CA TYR A 595 -0.66 -18.32 4.63
C TYR A 595 -1.26 -17.14 3.86
N PHE A 596 -0.47 -16.59 2.94
CA PHE A 596 -0.93 -15.68 1.91
C PHE A 596 -0.62 -16.27 0.53
N TYR A 597 -1.57 -16.11 -0.38
CA TYR A 597 -1.44 -16.53 -1.77
C TYR A 597 -1.88 -15.44 -2.72
N THR A 598 -1.30 -15.46 -3.89
CA THR A 598 -1.71 -14.63 -5.02
C THR A 598 -1.59 -15.43 -6.31
N VAL A 599 -2.50 -15.21 -7.24
CA VAL A 599 -2.56 -15.89 -8.53
C VAL A 599 -2.61 -14.84 -9.62
N HIS A 600 -1.64 -14.89 -10.53
CA HIS A 600 -1.52 -13.94 -11.62
C HIS A 600 -1.68 -14.67 -12.94
N SER A 601 -2.38 -14.05 -13.87
CA SER A 601 -2.27 -14.45 -15.27
C SER A 601 -0.94 -13.96 -15.83
N PHE A 602 -0.36 -14.73 -16.76
CA PHE A 602 0.82 -14.30 -17.52
C PHE A 602 0.58 -14.49 -19.01
N ALA A 603 1.12 -13.57 -19.81
CA ALA A 603 0.99 -13.53 -21.25
C ALA A 603 2.18 -14.22 -21.95
N LYS A 604 1.96 -14.56 -23.22
CA LYS A 604 3.00 -14.99 -24.15
C LYS A 604 3.89 -13.79 -24.50
N GLY A 605 5.18 -14.06 -24.67
CA GLY A 605 6.15 -13.06 -25.12
C GLY A 605 5.80 -12.44 -26.48
N LYS A 606 6.14 -11.16 -26.64
CA LYS A 606 5.85 -10.35 -27.82
C LYS A 606 7.12 -9.77 -28.41
N THR A 607 7.26 -9.82 -29.72
CA THR A 607 8.46 -9.30 -30.42
C THR A 607 8.36 -7.82 -30.80
N ASN A 608 7.18 -7.24 -30.65
CA ASN A 608 6.77 -5.90 -31.02
C ASN A 608 5.74 -5.40 -30.00
N TRP A 609 5.64 -4.09 -29.87
CA TRP A 609 4.62 -3.36 -29.13
C TRP A 609 4.51 -1.97 -29.76
N SER A 610 3.31 -1.40 -29.82
CA SER A 610 3.10 -0.04 -30.31
C SER A 610 1.80 0.56 -29.81
N ALA A 611 1.86 1.81 -29.37
CA ALA A 611 0.73 2.61 -28.92
C ALA A 611 0.84 4.01 -29.53
N GLY A 612 -0.08 4.34 -30.43
CA GLY A 612 0.00 5.59 -31.18
C GLY A 612 1.31 5.72 -31.98
N THR A 613 2.18 6.64 -31.58
CA THR A 613 3.52 6.83 -32.18
C THR A 613 4.65 6.12 -31.44
N ALA A 614 4.41 5.65 -30.21
CA ALA A 614 5.39 4.92 -29.45
C ALA A 614 5.49 3.47 -29.95
N LYS A 615 6.69 2.91 -29.84
CA LYS A 615 7.02 1.53 -30.21
C LYS A 615 7.92 0.90 -29.17
N LEU A 616 8.05 -0.43 -29.23
CA LEU A 616 8.89 -1.22 -28.34
C LEU A 616 10.30 -0.65 -28.15
N SER A 617 10.94 -0.14 -29.22
CA SER A 617 12.31 0.40 -29.14
C SER A 617 12.44 1.69 -28.35
N ASP A 618 11.33 2.36 -28.04
CA ASP A 618 11.30 3.62 -27.28
C ASP A 618 11.26 3.35 -25.77
N LEU A 619 10.97 2.11 -25.37
CA LEU A 619 10.98 1.68 -23.98
C LEU A 619 12.41 1.34 -23.51
N PRO A 620 12.73 1.54 -22.21
CA PRO A 620 13.89 0.96 -21.55
C PRO A 620 14.12 -0.52 -21.89
N GLN A 621 15.38 -0.94 -22.01
CA GLN A 621 15.76 -2.29 -22.43
C GLN A 621 15.13 -3.38 -21.55
N GLU A 622 15.08 -3.16 -20.24
CA GLU A 622 14.43 -4.06 -19.27
C GLU A 622 12.95 -4.31 -19.58
N GLN A 623 12.20 -3.27 -19.99
CA GLN A 623 10.79 -3.40 -20.35
C GLN A 623 10.65 -4.15 -21.66
N GLN A 624 11.54 -3.89 -22.63
CA GLN A 624 11.56 -4.64 -23.88
C GLN A 624 11.79 -6.14 -23.64
N ASP A 625 12.69 -6.48 -22.72
CA ASP A 625 13.00 -7.87 -22.41
C ASP A 625 11.86 -8.54 -21.63
N ARG A 626 11.18 -7.82 -20.72
CA ARG A 626 9.95 -8.29 -20.07
C ARG A 626 8.82 -8.55 -21.07
N ILE A 627 8.57 -7.63 -22.01
CA ILE A 627 7.57 -7.82 -23.07
C ILE A 627 7.89 -9.04 -23.94
N LYS A 628 9.17 -9.23 -24.32
CA LYS A 628 9.61 -10.42 -25.09
C LYS A 628 9.52 -11.71 -24.28
N GLY A 629 9.68 -11.65 -22.97
CA GLY A 629 9.54 -12.78 -22.05
C GLY A 629 8.07 -13.16 -21.77
N GLY A 630 7.15 -12.21 -21.94
CA GLY A 630 5.75 -12.33 -21.56
C GLY A 630 5.49 -11.60 -20.25
N LEU A 631 4.57 -10.64 -20.29
CA LEU A 631 4.18 -9.86 -19.12
C LEU A 631 3.38 -10.72 -18.13
N GLU A 632 3.32 -10.28 -16.88
CA GLU A 632 2.57 -10.91 -15.80
C GLU A 632 1.77 -9.84 -15.05
N GLY A 633 0.63 -10.22 -14.47
CA GLY A 633 -0.20 -9.32 -13.66
C GLY A 633 0.51 -8.77 -12.42
N GLY A 634 -0.04 -7.70 -11.85
CA GLY A 634 0.52 -6.96 -10.72
C GLY A 634 0.45 -7.66 -9.37
N PHE A 635 1.39 -7.36 -8.46
CA PHE A 635 1.47 -7.88 -7.07
C PHE A 635 1.05 -6.87 -5.99
N SER A 636 0.85 -5.61 -6.38
CA SER A 636 0.69 -4.48 -5.47
C SER A 636 -0.70 -4.40 -4.85
N SER A 637 -1.73 -4.53 -5.68
CA SER A 637 -3.11 -4.26 -5.27
C SER A 637 -3.64 -5.30 -4.30
N PRO A 638 -4.47 -4.91 -3.31
CA PRO A 638 -5.19 -5.87 -2.46
C PRO A 638 -6.03 -6.87 -3.27
N GLU A 639 -6.55 -6.48 -4.43
CA GLU A 639 -7.41 -7.32 -5.28
C GLU A 639 -6.67 -8.40 -6.05
N SER A 640 -5.36 -8.23 -6.28
CA SER A 640 -4.54 -9.29 -6.86
C SER A 640 -4.37 -10.49 -5.90
N LYS A 641 -4.61 -10.28 -4.60
CA LYS A 641 -4.34 -11.26 -3.54
C LYS A 641 -5.56 -12.12 -3.29
N ALA A 642 -5.36 -13.42 -3.06
CA ALA A 642 -6.47 -14.35 -2.81
C ALA A 642 -7.30 -13.97 -1.56
N ASN A 643 -6.69 -13.22 -0.64
CA ASN A 643 -7.33 -12.47 0.44
C ASN A 643 -6.32 -11.43 0.95
N TYR A 644 -6.82 -10.24 1.28
CA TYR A 644 -6.00 -9.22 1.93
C TYR A 644 -5.71 -9.59 3.39
N LEU A 645 -6.59 -10.37 4.04
CA LEU A 645 -6.37 -10.88 5.39
C LEU A 645 -5.78 -12.29 5.39
N PRO A 646 -4.84 -12.59 6.31
CA PRO A 646 -4.27 -13.91 6.40
C PRO A 646 -5.33 -14.94 6.83
N LEU A 647 -5.40 -16.07 6.13
CA LEU A 647 -6.25 -17.20 6.55
C LEU A 647 -5.42 -18.39 7.02
N SER A 648 -5.94 -19.07 8.03
CA SER A 648 -5.42 -20.35 8.50
C SER A 648 -6.35 -21.46 8.01
N PRO A 649 -5.86 -22.48 7.28
CA PRO A 649 -6.71 -23.58 6.88
C PRO A 649 -7.15 -24.37 8.12
N SER A 650 -8.33 -24.95 8.05
CA SER A 650 -8.94 -25.73 9.13
C SER A 650 -9.53 -27.02 8.58
N VAL A 651 -9.55 -28.07 9.38
CA VAL A 651 -10.20 -29.34 9.07
C VAL A 651 -11.68 -29.24 9.45
N PRO A 652 -12.61 -29.21 8.47
CA PRO A 652 -14.03 -29.28 8.75
C PRO A 652 -14.41 -30.65 9.29
N SER A 653 -15.59 -30.79 9.88
CA SER A 653 -16.11 -32.11 10.21
C SER A 653 -16.35 -32.96 8.95
N ALA A 654 -16.11 -34.27 9.06
CA ALA A 654 -16.34 -35.22 7.97
C ALA A 654 -16.81 -36.58 8.50
N ALA A 655 -17.65 -37.28 7.73
CA ALA A 655 -18.19 -38.58 8.11
C ALA A 655 -17.11 -39.66 8.31
N GLU A 656 -16.00 -39.56 7.58
CA GLU A 656 -14.85 -40.45 7.72
C GLU A 656 -14.15 -40.29 9.08
N PHE A 657 -14.16 -39.07 9.64
CA PHE A 657 -13.59 -38.80 10.96
C PHE A 657 -14.47 -39.35 12.07
N ASP A 658 -15.80 -39.27 11.92
CA ASP A 658 -16.73 -39.88 12.88
C ASP A 658 -16.50 -41.38 13.02
N GLN A 659 -16.10 -42.05 11.95
CA GLN A 659 -15.78 -43.48 11.97
C GLN A 659 -14.35 -43.80 12.39
N LEU A 660 -13.53 -42.78 12.69
CA LEU A 660 -12.08 -42.88 12.89
C LEU A 660 -11.39 -43.64 11.72
N ALA A 661 -11.92 -43.49 10.51
CA ALA A 661 -11.38 -44.14 9.31
C ALA A 661 -10.08 -43.44 8.84
N THR A 662 -10.00 -42.13 9.06
CA THR A 662 -8.81 -41.32 8.82
C THR A 662 -8.04 -41.13 10.12
N LYS A 663 -6.69 -41.18 10.04
CA LYS A 663 -5.83 -41.07 11.22
C LYS A 663 -5.92 -39.67 11.85
N VAL A 664 -6.20 -39.63 13.16
CA VAL A 664 -6.03 -38.42 13.98
C VAL A 664 -4.57 -38.00 13.97
N ARG A 665 -4.33 -36.72 13.70
CA ARG A 665 -2.98 -36.12 13.67
C ARG A 665 -2.88 -35.00 14.72
N VAL A 666 -1.64 -34.73 15.14
CA VAL A 666 -1.32 -33.57 15.97
C VAL A 666 -0.54 -32.58 15.11
N VAL A 667 -0.86 -31.30 15.21
CA VAL A 667 -0.31 -30.24 14.38
C VAL A 667 0.08 -29.03 15.24
N PRO A 668 1.31 -28.50 15.11
CA PRO A 668 2.47 -29.11 14.46
C PRO A 668 2.95 -30.37 15.22
N ASN A 669 3.63 -31.27 14.53
CA ASN A 669 4.29 -32.43 15.15
C ASN A 669 5.62 -32.70 14.44
N PRO A 670 6.78 -32.46 15.08
CA PRO A 670 6.92 -31.97 16.47
C PRO A 670 6.42 -30.53 16.64
N TYR A 671 5.95 -30.20 17.84
CA TYR A 671 5.89 -28.81 18.29
C TYR A 671 7.29 -28.39 18.73
N LYS A 672 7.84 -27.34 18.13
CA LYS A 672 9.14 -26.79 18.51
C LYS A 672 9.11 -25.27 18.51
N VAL A 673 9.65 -24.67 19.57
CA VAL A 673 9.76 -23.21 19.72
C VAL A 673 10.94 -22.70 18.89
N ASP A 674 10.79 -22.72 17.57
CA ASP A 674 11.81 -22.25 16.60
C ASP A 674 11.27 -21.26 15.56
N GLY A 675 10.01 -20.84 15.70
CA GLY A 675 9.35 -19.92 14.78
C GLY A 675 8.73 -20.60 13.55
N GLN A 676 9.15 -21.82 13.21
CA GLN A 676 8.67 -22.56 12.05
C GLN A 676 7.67 -23.65 12.45
N HIS A 677 7.91 -24.30 13.58
CA HIS A 677 7.16 -25.46 14.07
C HIS A 677 6.33 -25.13 15.31
N ASN A 678 5.96 -23.87 15.47
CA ASN A 678 4.99 -23.41 16.45
C ASN A 678 4.09 -22.32 15.85
N TYR A 679 2.96 -22.12 16.52
CA TYR A 679 2.14 -20.94 16.26
C TYR A 679 2.82 -19.74 16.94
N PRO A 680 3.01 -18.61 16.23
CA PRO A 680 3.74 -17.46 16.79
C PRO A 680 3.10 -16.99 18.10
N GLY A 681 3.92 -16.87 19.16
CA GLY A 681 3.45 -16.48 20.50
C GLY A 681 2.47 -17.44 21.18
N ASP A 682 2.25 -18.64 20.63
CA ASP A 682 1.22 -19.56 21.09
C ASP A 682 1.77 -20.99 21.26
N LEU A 683 1.50 -21.58 22.42
CA LEU A 683 1.88 -22.95 22.79
C LEU A 683 0.87 -23.99 22.33
N ARG A 684 -0.14 -23.60 21.56
CA ARG A 684 -1.16 -24.55 21.12
C ARG A 684 -0.58 -25.66 20.24
N VAL A 685 -1.15 -26.85 20.38
CA VAL A 685 -1.17 -27.91 19.38
C VAL A 685 -2.63 -28.21 19.03
N ARG A 686 -2.86 -28.67 17.81
CA ARG A 686 -4.19 -29.03 17.32
C ARG A 686 -4.27 -30.52 17.10
N PHE A 687 -5.30 -31.15 17.63
CA PHE A 687 -5.71 -32.48 17.22
C PHE A 687 -6.66 -32.32 16.04
N VAL A 688 -6.35 -32.94 14.90
CA VAL A 688 -7.12 -32.81 13.66
C VAL A 688 -7.61 -34.17 13.17
N ASN A 689 -8.64 -34.16 12.32
CA ASN A 689 -9.38 -35.34 11.86
C ASN A 689 -10.18 -36.03 12.98
N LEU A 690 -10.78 -35.24 13.89
CA LEU A 690 -11.55 -35.74 15.02
C LEU A 690 -13.00 -36.08 14.63
N PRO A 691 -13.61 -37.11 15.26
CA PRO A 691 -15.07 -37.28 15.24
C PRO A 691 -15.75 -36.02 15.77
N ARG A 692 -16.92 -35.65 15.24
CA ARG A 692 -17.72 -34.48 15.67
C ARG A 692 -18.02 -34.46 17.17
N ARG A 693 -18.00 -35.64 17.81
CA ARG A 693 -18.08 -35.78 19.26
C ARG A 693 -17.09 -36.83 19.75
N SER A 694 -16.10 -36.43 20.55
CA SER A 694 -15.06 -37.33 21.06
C SER A 694 -14.39 -36.81 22.33
N THR A 695 -13.73 -37.71 23.07
CA THR A 695 -12.81 -37.33 24.15
C THR A 695 -11.37 -37.56 23.71
N ILE A 696 -10.48 -36.58 23.90
CA ILE A 696 -9.03 -36.73 23.73
C ILE A 696 -8.36 -36.83 25.10
N SER A 697 -7.63 -37.91 25.35
CA SER A 697 -6.81 -38.09 26.57
C SER A 697 -5.33 -38.07 26.21
N ILE A 698 -4.53 -37.26 26.93
CA ILE A 698 -3.11 -37.02 26.63
C ILE A 698 -2.27 -37.52 27.80
N TYR A 699 -1.22 -38.31 27.51
CA TYR A 699 -0.38 -38.99 28.49
C TYR A 699 1.11 -38.69 28.28
N SER A 700 1.88 -38.67 29.37
CA SER A 700 3.35 -38.68 29.33
C SER A 700 3.90 -40.07 29.00
N VAL A 701 5.22 -40.17 28.81
CA VAL A 701 5.92 -41.47 28.63
C VAL A 701 5.75 -42.41 29.84
N SER A 702 5.60 -41.87 31.05
CA SER A 702 5.30 -42.64 32.26
C SER A 702 3.86 -43.16 32.33
N GLY A 703 2.99 -42.75 31.41
CA GLY A 703 1.56 -43.07 31.41
C GLY A 703 0.70 -42.13 32.27
N ASP A 704 1.27 -41.04 32.79
CA ASP A 704 0.51 -40.06 33.59
C ASP A 704 -0.41 -39.24 32.70
N LEU A 705 -1.69 -39.15 33.06
CA LEU A 705 -2.67 -38.34 32.33
C LEU A 705 -2.39 -36.85 32.52
N GLN A 706 -1.93 -36.21 31.44
CA GLN A 706 -1.54 -34.81 31.39
C GLN A 706 -2.70 -33.89 31.07
N ALA A 707 -3.65 -34.30 30.23
CA ALA A 707 -4.82 -33.49 29.89
C ALA A 707 -5.95 -34.37 29.35
N ARG A 708 -7.18 -33.87 29.49
CA ARG A 708 -8.38 -34.45 28.87
C ARG A 708 -9.18 -33.32 28.24
N LEU A 709 -9.50 -33.46 26.96
CA LEU A 709 -10.24 -32.50 26.15
C LEU A 709 -11.53 -33.17 25.68
N GLU A 710 -12.63 -32.43 25.71
CA GLU A 710 -13.92 -32.89 25.19
C GLU A 710 -14.21 -32.09 23.92
N HIS A 711 -14.32 -32.80 22.79
CA HIS A 711 -14.66 -32.22 21.51
C HIS A 711 -16.12 -32.51 21.20
N ASN A 712 -16.90 -31.47 20.92
CA ASN A 712 -18.33 -31.57 20.63
C ASN A 712 -18.75 -30.41 19.72
N ASP A 713 -18.31 -30.46 18.47
CA ASP A 713 -18.61 -29.46 17.46
C ASP A 713 -19.12 -30.16 16.18
N PRO A 714 -20.34 -29.85 15.72
CA PRO A 714 -20.88 -30.47 14.51
C PRO A 714 -20.18 -30.04 13.21
N THR A 715 -19.43 -28.94 13.23
CA THR A 715 -18.82 -28.29 12.06
C THR A 715 -17.29 -28.43 11.99
N SER A 716 -16.64 -28.74 13.13
CA SER A 716 -15.18 -28.84 13.23
C SER A 716 -14.72 -30.30 13.33
N GLY A 717 -13.57 -30.59 12.72
CA GLY A 717 -12.80 -31.81 12.93
C GLY A 717 -11.53 -31.58 13.75
N GLU A 718 -11.47 -30.48 14.51
CA GLU A 718 -10.28 -30.04 15.26
C GLU A 718 -10.56 -29.68 16.72
N GLU A 719 -9.58 -29.94 17.59
CA GLU A 719 -9.58 -29.49 18.99
C GLU A 719 -8.21 -28.93 19.39
N ILE A 720 -8.20 -27.86 20.19
CA ILE A 720 -6.99 -27.13 20.55
C ILE A 720 -6.55 -27.48 21.97
N TRP A 721 -5.26 -27.75 22.15
CA TRP A 721 -4.63 -27.87 23.46
C TRP A 721 -3.47 -26.90 23.63
N ARG A 722 -3.57 -25.97 24.58
CA ARG A 722 -2.52 -24.99 24.92
C ARG A 722 -1.44 -25.56 25.86
N GLN A 723 -1.18 -26.85 25.79
CA GLN A 723 -0.16 -27.56 26.58
C GLN A 723 -0.33 -27.43 28.11
N GLN A 724 -1.50 -27.01 28.59
CA GLN A 724 -1.78 -26.89 30.01
C GLN A 724 -1.88 -28.28 30.66
N SER A 725 -1.23 -28.45 31.81
CA SER A 725 -1.37 -29.67 32.59
C SER A 725 -2.77 -29.75 33.22
N ARG A 726 -3.25 -30.97 33.49
CA ARG A 726 -4.55 -31.25 34.11
C ARG A 726 -4.71 -30.61 35.48
N THR A 727 -3.60 -30.34 36.16
CA THR A 727 -3.60 -29.67 37.47
C THR A 727 -3.73 -28.15 37.36
N TYR A 728 -3.70 -27.60 36.13
CA TYR A 728 -3.68 -26.16 35.81
C TYR A 728 -2.49 -25.38 36.39
N PHE A 729 -1.56 -26.05 37.08
CA PHE A 729 -0.29 -25.46 37.52
C PHE A 729 0.75 -25.57 36.39
N GLY A 730 0.61 -24.69 35.39
CA GLY A 730 1.58 -24.53 34.30
C GLY A 730 1.43 -25.52 33.15
N GLU A 731 2.44 -25.50 32.28
CA GLU A 731 2.48 -26.25 31.03
C GLU A 731 3.29 -27.54 31.15
N VAL A 732 3.04 -28.48 30.23
CA VAL A 732 3.83 -29.71 30.17
C VAL A 732 5.30 -29.44 29.74
N ALA A 733 6.22 -30.32 30.15
CA ALA A 733 7.64 -30.23 29.81
C ALA A 733 7.94 -30.58 28.34
N SER A 734 9.21 -30.46 27.92
CA SER A 734 9.63 -31.07 26.64
C SER A 734 9.64 -32.59 26.77
N GLY A 735 9.16 -33.29 25.75
CA GLY A 735 9.09 -34.74 25.76
C GLY A 735 8.20 -35.32 24.66
N ILE A 736 8.11 -36.65 24.66
CA ILE A 736 7.18 -37.40 23.82
C ILE A 736 5.90 -37.62 24.62
N TYR A 737 4.77 -37.37 23.97
CA TYR A 737 3.43 -37.54 24.53
C TYR A 737 2.63 -38.52 23.67
N PHE A 738 1.69 -39.19 24.33
CA PHE A 738 0.76 -40.13 23.71
C PHE A 738 -0.64 -39.57 23.81
N PHE A 739 -1.48 -39.82 22.83
CA PHE A 739 -2.89 -39.47 22.89
C PHE A 739 -3.78 -40.67 22.60
N VAL A 740 -5.00 -40.64 23.15
CA VAL A 740 -6.08 -41.56 22.84
C VAL A 740 -7.33 -40.73 22.57
N VAL A 741 -7.89 -40.86 21.37
CA VAL A 741 -9.20 -40.29 21.00
C VAL A 741 -10.25 -41.40 21.08
N GLU A 742 -11.34 -41.13 21.80
CA GLU A 742 -12.50 -42.01 21.92
C GLU A 742 -13.72 -41.33 21.29
N SER A 743 -14.32 -41.97 20.29
CA SER A 743 -15.53 -41.43 19.63
C SER A 743 -16.78 -41.62 20.49
N HIS A 744 -17.64 -40.60 20.49
CA HIS A 744 -18.98 -40.59 21.10
C HIS A 744 -20.09 -40.35 20.07
N VAL A 745 -19.77 -40.49 18.79
CA VAL A 745 -20.74 -40.34 17.70
C VAL A 745 -21.53 -41.65 17.54
N PRO A 746 -22.87 -41.59 17.39
CA PRO A 746 -23.69 -42.76 17.11
C PRO A 746 -23.16 -43.65 15.98
N GLY A 747 -22.97 -44.94 16.27
CA GLY A 747 -22.44 -45.93 15.34
C GLY A 747 -20.91 -46.08 15.33
N SER A 748 -20.20 -45.22 16.05
CA SER A 748 -18.77 -45.38 16.35
C SER A 748 -18.45 -45.21 17.84
N GLU A 749 -19.46 -45.20 18.72
CA GLU A 749 -19.27 -45.02 20.15
C GLU A 749 -18.24 -46.02 20.72
N GLY A 750 -17.30 -45.50 21.51
CA GLY A 750 -16.27 -46.29 22.16
C GLY A 750 -15.14 -46.76 21.22
N LYS A 751 -15.21 -46.51 19.90
CA LYS A 751 -14.05 -46.72 19.00
C LYS A 751 -12.92 -45.78 19.43
N LYS A 752 -11.69 -46.30 19.42
CA LYS A 752 -10.50 -45.57 19.86
C LYS A 752 -9.43 -45.53 18.80
N GLN A 753 -8.72 -44.41 18.73
CA GLN A 753 -7.48 -44.28 17.98
C GLN A 753 -6.43 -43.62 18.86
N SER A 754 -5.17 -44.05 18.73
CA SER A 754 -4.06 -43.51 19.50
C SER A 754 -2.91 -43.09 18.59
N GLY A 755 -2.02 -42.28 19.13
CA GLY A 755 -0.83 -41.82 18.43
C GLY A 755 0.16 -41.11 19.36
N THR A 756 1.21 -40.57 18.76
CA THR A 756 2.31 -39.90 19.47
C THR A 756 2.63 -38.55 18.85
N PHE A 757 3.14 -37.65 19.67
CA PHE A 757 3.67 -36.35 19.25
C PHE A 757 4.78 -35.89 20.20
N ALA A 758 5.59 -34.94 19.75
CA ALA A 758 6.69 -34.39 20.53
C ALA A 758 6.52 -32.89 20.79
N ILE A 759 6.92 -32.45 21.98
CA ILE A 759 7.01 -31.05 22.38
C ILE A 759 8.47 -30.74 22.71
N ILE A 760 9.02 -29.69 22.10
CA ILE A 760 10.41 -29.24 22.25
C ILE A 760 10.40 -27.75 22.58
N LYS A 761 10.76 -27.39 23.82
CA LYS A 761 10.67 -26.01 24.35
C LYS A 761 12.01 -25.27 24.43
N ARG A 762 13.07 -25.75 23.78
CA ARG A 762 14.40 -25.11 23.74
C ARG A 762 15.10 -25.35 22.42
#